data_AF-A0A6P0B9B4-F1
#
_entry.id   AF-A0A6P0B9B4-F1
#
_cell.length_a   1.000
_cell.length_b   1.000
_cell.length_c   1.000
_cell.angle_alpha   90.00
_cell.angle_beta   90.00
_cell.angle_gamma   90.00
#
_symmetry.space_group_name_H-M   'P 1'
#
loop_
_entity.id
_entity.type
_entity.pdbx_description
1 polymer ?
#
loop_
_entity_poly.entity_id
_entity_poly.type
_entity_poly.pdbx_seq_one_letter_code
_entity_poly.pdbx_strand_id
1 'polypeptide(L)'
;MGAIVYNVSWRLLFSIVFLLFSNGGHADPLWPGPRAPSQTETVDCSEYAAIGIARCSKALCFSSGNGRGLVDSQLKITKSDEEGIERACYVSFNGYLPFPWRQNPSFPRQFCIVAKAESQTGIDRKAAVRCTVTIPRFELQFSQKYPPSAGPYDYTGKFNGVFPFSFVDSFPELTIALPFSVLESEFNAQKGGGFFLFSWKVANAHLSVHQSNTGERFRQRFDLSLDVNLRGVEDVDCKVKAGLSIPASPVTAGTKVGVLIQGADSTCDATGFFAHAFGLDALMSGAIRSALASQAVGLVGAVVNEEDFNDWVVDDPRLKTLLEQAWIGGTLCEAPFPPGICLKVSWRERSLGDHRNAVLASAPPATSPADVTGLAELREEFRKISPRMPLISDPNGYAFPAKRTAGAYDDGDMAIFGGLLCLSGENEGCELVRRSQGREGQFWRSPARANSDTDDQFSGDQFKGVAAFWARTGNAKSLESYLDRVSAKWTPYPSKATNLVRMYNGCKDDPGGKCNIIDEEWRWLNIFANRYGAASHVPVDARDYIGKFGDPVGMLPWKAMINKLGYRAHLVAVEIYISKKLGIHDPRIDVAAEILAGRQPDNPFFLFLARGKDARVAQLVRQKCVVDTGKSEWNQWSWERAESGQAWKQSMGWDCIFMINNLLD
;
A
#
# COMPACT_ATOMS: atom_id res chain seq x y z
N MET A 1 42.73 6.69 -52.33
CA MET A 1 44.17 6.59 -52.00
C MET A 1 44.32 6.97 -50.54
N GLY A 2 44.85 6.16 -49.63
CA GLY A 2 45.26 4.75 -49.72
C GLY A 2 45.02 4.06 -48.36
N ALA A 3 45.00 2.72 -48.35
CA ALA A 3 44.69 1.91 -47.17
C ALA A 3 45.91 1.09 -46.70
N ILE A 4 46.02 0.88 -45.39
CA ILE A 4 46.90 -0.09 -44.71
C ILE A 4 46.05 -0.53 -43.49
N VAL A 5 45.45 -1.72 -43.37
CA VAL A 5 45.81 -3.12 -43.66
C VAL A 5 46.79 -3.72 -42.64
N TYR A 6 46.23 -4.66 -41.87
CA TYR A 6 46.77 -5.52 -40.83
C TYR A 6 48.17 -6.11 -41.04
N ASN A 7 48.80 -6.47 -39.91
CA ASN A 7 49.51 -7.74 -39.85
C ASN A 7 49.13 -8.54 -38.57
N VAL A 8 49.31 -9.85 -38.59
CA VAL A 8 48.63 -10.85 -37.74
C VAL A 8 49.64 -11.89 -37.21
N SER A 9 49.27 -12.68 -36.19
CA SER A 9 49.89 -13.96 -35.72
C SER A 9 51.23 -13.84 -34.94
N TRP A 10 51.61 -14.74 -34.00
CA TRP A 10 51.35 -16.19 -33.88
C TRP A 10 51.16 -16.73 -32.44
N ARG A 11 50.33 -17.80 -32.35
CA ARG A 11 50.23 -18.95 -31.39
C ARG A 11 50.03 -18.72 -29.87
N LEU A 12 49.15 -19.42 -29.11
CA LEU A 12 48.52 -20.78 -29.08
C LEU A 12 49.29 -21.94 -28.40
N LEU A 13 48.49 -22.69 -27.59
CA LEU A 13 48.62 -24.08 -27.06
C LEU A 13 49.38 -24.33 -25.74
N PHE A 14 48.64 -24.80 -24.74
CA PHE A 14 48.62 -26.25 -24.40
C PHE A 14 47.26 -26.66 -23.81
N SER A 15 46.92 -27.96 -23.90
CA SER A 15 45.56 -28.47 -23.70
C SER A 15 45.50 -29.77 -22.88
N ILE A 16 44.44 -29.89 -22.07
CA ILE A 16 43.48 -31.04 -21.99
C ILE A 16 43.87 -32.38 -21.31
N VAL A 17 43.10 -32.68 -20.24
CA VAL A 17 42.54 -33.98 -19.77
C VAL A 17 43.44 -35.09 -19.20
N PHE A 18 43.10 -35.50 -17.96
CA PHE A 18 42.75 -36.90 -17.66
C PHE A 18 41.53 -36.97 -16.71
N LEU A 19 40.92 -38.16 -16.62
CA LEU A 19 39.53 -38.42 -16.20
C LEU A 19 39.44 -39.34 -14.97
N LEU A 20 38.22 -39.52 -14.44
CA LEU A 20 37.75 -40.52 -13.45
C LEU A 20 38.03 -40.26 -11.96
N PHE A 21 36.95 -40.01 -11.21
CA PHE A 21 36.49 -40.93 -10.15
C PHE A 21 34.95 -40.83 -10.01
N SER A 22 34.30 -41.95 -9.70
CA SER A 22 32.84 -42.09 -9.63
C SER A 22 32.35 -42.42 -8.22
N ASN A 23 31.04 -42.20 -8.02
CA ASN A 23 30.18 -42.78 -6.97
C ASN A 23 30.46 -42.40 -5.50
N GLY A 24 29.40 -41.99 -4.81
CA GLY A 24 29.44 -41.69 -3.37
C GLY A 24 28.17 -41.04 -2.83
N GLY A 25 27.00 -41.35 -3.39
CA GLY A 25 25.72 -40.81 -2.89
C GLY A 25 25.29 -41.49 -1.59
N HIS A 26 25.71 -40.95 -0.45
CA HIS A 26 25.09 -41.27 0.85
C HIS A 26 23.97 -40.28 1.14
N ALA A 27 22.75 -40.80 1.22
CA ALA A 27 21.65 -40.11 1.87
C ALA A 27 21.76 -40.36 3.39
N ASP A 28 21.99 -39.31 4.17
CA ASP A 28 21.91 -39.41 5.62
C ASP A 28 20.46 -39.72 6.04
N PRO A 29 20.23 -40.66 6.97
CA PRO A 29 18.89 -40.94 7.47
C PRO A 29 18.39 -39.74 8.28
N LEU A 30 17.28 -39.15 7.84
CA LEU A 30 16.51 -38.19 8.61
C LEU A 30 16.04 -38.84 9.91
N TRP A 31 16.74 -38.54 11.02
CA TRP A 31 16.27 -38.88 12.35
C TRP A 31 14.95 -38.14 12.61
N PRO A 32 13.88 -38.83 13.03
CA PRO A 32 12.67 -38.14 13.46
C PRO A 32 12.99 -37.35 14.73
N GLY A 33 12.94 -36.02 14.62
CA GLY A 33 13.06 -35.14 15.78
C GLY A 33 12.00 -35.48 16.85
N PRO A 34 12.24 -35.12 18.12
CA PRO A 34 11.30 -35.41 19.20
C PRO A 34 9.91 -34.84 18.87
N ARG A 35 8.87 -35.68 18.97
CA ARG A 35 7.49 -35.25 18.72
C ARG A 35 7.13 -34.17 19.73
N ALA A 36 6.64 -33.02 19.24
CA ALA A 36 6.07 -31.99 20.09
C ALA A 36 4.94 -32.58 20.95
N PRO A 37 4.81 -32.18 22.24
CA PRO A 37 3.75 -32.68 23.11
C PRO A 37 2.37 -32.28 22.57
N SER A 38 1.43 -33.22 22.61
CA SER A 38 0.03 -32.96 22.28
C SER A 38 -0.62 -32.04 23.31
N GLN A 39 -1.51 -31.14 22.87
CA GLN A 39 -2.30 -30.34 23.80
C GLN A 39 -3.50 -31.18 24.28
N THR A 40 -3.66 -31.30 25.60
CA THR A 40 -4.74 -32.06 26.23
C THR A 40 -5.48 -31.16 27.20
N GLU A 41 -6.78 -30.99 26.97
CA GLU A 41 -7.67 -30.22 27.84
C GLU A 41 -8.66 -31.16 28.53
N THR A 42 -8.91 -30.90 29.82
CA THR A 42 -9.76 -31.74 30.67
C THR A 42 -10.91 -30.91 31.23
N VAL A 43 -12.14 -31.40 31.05
CA VAL A 43 -13.32 -30.84 31.72
C VAL A 43 -13.67 -31.74 32.89
N ASP A 44 -13.58 -31.18 34.10
CA ASP A 44 -14.02 -31.80 35.35
C ASP A 44 -15.31 -31.12 35.81
N CYS A 45 -16.36 -31.90 36.03
CA CYS A 45 -17.69 -31.41 36.41
C CYS A 45 -18.04 -31.67 37.89
N SER A 46 -17.06 -32.07 38.71
CA SER A 46 -17.26 -32.41 40.13
C SER A 46 -17.88 -31.28 40.96
N GLU A 47 -17.51 -30.02 40.74
CA GLU A 47 -18.07 -28.87 41.47
C GLU A 47 -19.60 -28.70 41.28
N TYR A 48 -20.14 -29.07 40.11
CA TYR A 48 -21.57 -28.94 39.82
C TYR A 48 -22.43 -30.05 40.44
N ALA A 49 -21.83 -31.19 40.81
CA ALA A 49 -22.53 -32.28 41.48
C ALA A 49 -22.97 -31.92 42.90
N ALA A 50 -22.23 -31.04 43.59
CA ALA A 50 -22.55 -30.60 44.96
C ALA A 50 -23.89 -29.85 45.06
N ILE A 51 -24.29 -29.14 43.99
CA ILE A 51 -25.49 -28.29 43.91
C ILE A 51 -26.66 -28.94 43.15
N GLY A 52 -26.56 -30.23 42.79
CA GLY A 52 -27.68 -31.00 42.22
C GLY A 52 -28.07 -30.62 40.78
N ILE A 53 -27.18 -29.94 40.04
CA ILE A 53 -27.46 -29.52 38.66
C ILE A 53 -27.23 -30.70 37.71
N ALA A 54 -28.27 -31.16 37.04
CA ALA A 54 -28.24 -32.38 36.19
C ALA A 54 -27.45 -32.25 34.86
N ARG A 55 -26.88 -31.08 34.57
CA ARG A 55 -26.17 -30.76 33.32
C ARG A 55 -24.94 -29.91 33.59
N CYS A 56 -23.81 -30.29 33.01
CA CYS A 56 -22.56 -29.53 33.00
C CYS A 56 -22.14 -29.29 31.55
N SER A 57 -21.76 -28.05 31.23
CA SER A 57 -21.24 -27.70 29.90
C SER A 57 -20.10 -26.69 29.99
N LYS A 58 -18.97 -26.99 29.35
CA LYS A 58 -17.83 -26.07 29.24
C LYS A 58 -17.48 -25.90 27.76
N ALA A 59 -17.35 -24.66 27.32
CA ALA A 59 -16.86 -24.34 25.98
C ALA A 59 -15.33 -24.23 26.01
N LEU A 60 -14.67 -25.01 25.16
CA LEU A 60 -13.23 -24.94 24.89
C LEU A 60 -13.05 -24.35 23.50
N CYS A 61 -12.62 -23.09 23.43
CA CYS A 61 -12.48 -22.35 22.17
C CYS A 61 -11.01 -22.31 21.74
N PHE A 62 -10.74 -22.80 20.53
CA PHE A 62 -9.39 -22.91 19.98
C PHE A 62 -9.24 -21.93 18.81
N SER A 63 -8.13 -21.18 18.80
CA SER A 63 -7.70 -20.36 17.66
C SER A 63 -6.72 -21.18 16.80
N SER A 64 -7.11 -21.49 15.57
CA SER A 64 -6.24 -22.23 14.63
C SER A 64 -5.56 -21.25 13.68
N GLY A 65 -4.22 -21.25 13.63
CA GLY A 65 -3.45 -20.41 12.71
C GLY A 65 -3.59 -20.79 11.23
N ASN A 66 -4.10 -21.99 10.92
CA ASN A 66 -4.39 -22.43 9.55
C ASN A 66 -5.46 -23.55 9.56
N GLY A 67 -6.68 -23.24 9.10
CA GLY A 67 -7.86 -24.12 9.23
C GLY A 67 -7.82 -25.45 8.45
N ARG A 68 -6.77 -25.72 7.65
CA ARG A 68 -6.64 -26.98 6.90
C ARG A 68 -6.25 -28.18 7.77
N GLY A 69 -5.59 -27.98 8.91
CA GLY A 69 -5.01 -29.08 9.70
C GLY A 69 -6.00 -29.91 10.53
N LEU A 70 -7.24 -29.44 10.72
CA LEU A 70 -8.25 -30.07 11.59
C LEU A 70 -9.23 -30.99 10.86
N VAL A 71 -9.31 -30.90 9.53
CA VAL A 71 -10.28 -31.69 8.73
C VAL A 71 -9.96 -33.19 8.78
N ASP A 72 -8.67 -33.55 8.91
CA ASP A 72 -8.19 -34.94 8.96
C ASP A 72 -7.83 -35.44 10.38
N SER A 73 -7.99 -34.62 11.43
CA SER A 73 -7.58 -35.00 12.79
C SER A 73 -8.64 -35.84 13.51
N GLN A 74 -8.33 -37.10 13.83
CA GLN A 74 -9.17 -37.93 14.69
C GLN A 74 -9.15 -37.42 16.14
N LEU A 75 -10.27 -36.82 16.58
CA LEU A 75 -10.47 -36.39 17.96
C LEU A 75 -10.54 -37.62 18.89
N LYS A 76 -9.52 -37.84 19.72
CA LYS A 76 -9.56 -38.89 20.75
C LYS A 76 -10.23 -38.36 22.01
N ILE A 77 -11.51 -38.73 22.19
CA ILE A 77 -12.24 -38.49 23.44
C ILE A 77 -12.01 -39.69 24.35
N THR A 78 -11.50 -39.44 25.56
CA THR A 78 -11.34 -40.49 26.58
C THR A 78 -12.27 -40.17 27.76
N LYS A 79 -13.08 -41.16 28.15
CA LYS A 79 -13.98 -41.10 29.29
C LYS A 79 -13.41 -41.98 30.41
N SER A 80 -13.39 -41.47 31.63
CA SER A 80 -13.22 -42.27 32.85
C SER A 80 -14.45 -42.06 33.74
N ASP A 81 -15.17 -43.14 34.01
CA ASP A 81 -15.98 -43.27 35.23
C ASP A 81 -15.41 -44.42 36.07
N GLU A 82 -15.69 -44.41 37.37
CA GLU A 82 -15.21 -45.44 38.30
C GLU A 82 -16.28 -46.52 38.59
N GLU A 83 -17.49 -46.40 38.02
CA GLU A 83 -18.67 -47.20 38.40
C GLU A 83 -19.49 -47.79 37.23
N GLY A 84 -19.04 -47.69 35.97
CA GLY A 84 -19.57 -48.50 34.86
C GLY A 84 -21.00 -48.19 34.39
N ILE A 85 -21.57 -47.05 34.77
CA ILE A 85 -22.90 -46.60 34.31
C ILE A 85 -22.74 -45.80 33.00
N GLU A 86 -23.58 -46.08 32.00
CA GLU A 86 -23.56 -45.38 30.70
C GLU A 86 -23.90 -43.88 30.79
N ARG A 87 -22.87 -43.08 31.09
CA ARG A 87 -22.84 -41.63 30.91
C ARG A 87 -22.13 -41.30 29.60
N ALA A 88 -22.68 -40.41 28.79
CA ALA A 88 -22.10 -40.05 27.49
C ALA A 88 -21.50 -38.63 27.51
N CYS A 89 -20.22 -38.52 27.14
CA CYS A 89 -19.59 -37.25 26.79
C CYS A 89 -19.96 -36.93 25.33
N TYR A 90 -20.81 -35.93 25.09
CA TYR A 90 -21.11 -35.47 23.73
C TYR A 90 -20.33 -34.21 23.40
N VAL A 91 -19.74 -34.16 22.21
CA VAL A 91 -19.13 -32.97 21.62
C VAL A 91 -20.10 -32.38 20.61
N SER A 92 -20.57 -31.16 20.86
CA SER A 92 -21.38 -30.40 19.91
C SER A 92 -20.61 -29.19 19.39
N PHE A 93 -20.53 -29.04 18.07
CA PHE A 93 -19.98 -27.86 17.41
C PHE A 93 -21.06 -26.78 17.28
N ASN A 94 -21.06 -25.81 18.19
CA ASN A 94 -21.94 -24.64 18.08
C ASN A 94 -21.26 -23.55 17.25
N GLY A 95 -22.01 -22.94 16.32
CA GLY A 95 -21.51 -21.88 15.42
C GLY A 95 -21.05 -22.36 14.03
N TYR A 96 -21.14 -23.66 13.74
CA TYR A 96 -20.82 -24.20 12.42
C TYR A 96 -22.06 -24.15 11.51
N LEU A 97 -22.16 -23.13 10.65
CA LEU A 97 -23.11 -23.13 9.54
C LEU A 97 -22.59 -24.05 8.43
N PRO A 98 -23.33 -25.11 8.04
CA PRO A 98 -22.92 -25.96 6.93
C PRO A 98 -23.10 -25.21 5.60
N PHE A 99 -22.01 -24.69 5.04
CA PHE A 99 -22.02 -24.09 3.70
C PHE A 99 -21.91 -25.17 2.62
N PRO A 100 -22.74 -25.11 1.56
CA PRO A 100 -22.57 -25.98 0.41
C PRO A 100 -21.25 -25.64 -0.31
N TRP A 101 -20.48 -26.68 -0.65
CA TRP A 101 -19.14 -26.55 -1.21
C TRP A 101 -19.10 -25.80 -2.55
N ARG A 102 -18.37 -24.68 -2.61
CA ARG A 102 -17.44 -24.31 -3.71
C ARG A 102 -16.61 -23.05 -3.40
N GLN A 103 -15.29 -23.19 -3.53
CA GLN A 103 -14.31 -22.14 -3.92
C GLN A 103 -14.00 -20.93 -3.00
N ASN A 104 -14.13 -21.03 -1.66
CA ASN A 104 -13.42 -20.06 -0.79
C ASN A 104 -12.92 -20.72 0.52
N PRO A 105 -11.60 -20.78 0.81
CA PRO A 105 -11.05 -21.49 1.98
C PRO A 105 -11.06 -20.68 3.29
N SER A 106 -11.58 -19.45 3.28
CA SER A 106 -11.54 -18.51 4.42
C SER A 106 -12.71 -18.72 5.40
N PHE A 107 -12.63 -19.77 6.21
CA PHE A 107 -13.63 -20.15 7.22
C PHE A 107 -13.16 -19.89 8.68
N PRO A 108 -14.04 -19.90 9.71
CA PRO A 108 -13.81 -19.15 10.94
C PRO A 108 -12.61 -19.64 11.76
N ARG A 109 -11.79 -18.69 12.22
CA ARG A 109 -10.50 -18.91 12.89
C ARG A 109 -10.62 -19.34 14.36
N GLN A 110 -11.82 -19.30 14.92
CA GLN A 110 -12.11 -19.77 16.27
C GLN A 110 -13.27 -20.76 16.21
N PHE A 111 -13.02 -21.99 16.66
CA PHE A 111 -14.07 -23.00 16.84
C PHE A 111 -14.15 -23.37 18.33
N CYS A 112 -15.37 -23.47 18.84
CA CYS A 112 -15.61 -23.82 20.23
C CYS A 112 -16.18 -25.24 20.31
N ILE A 113 -15.41 -26.14 20.91
CA ILE A 113 -15.86 -27.47 21.31
C ILE A 113 -16.65 -27.28 22.60
N VAL A 114 -17.97 -27.47 22.54
CA VAL A 114 -18.79 -27.53 23.76
C VAL A 114 -18.85 -28.99 24.19
N ALA A 115 -18.12 -29.32 25.25
CA ALA A 115 -18.27 -30.60 25.94
C ALA A 115 -19.50 -30.51 26.85
N LYS A 116 -20.45 -31.43 26.66
CA LYS A 116 -21.63 -31.56 27.52
C LYS A 116 -21.63 -32.93 28.21
N ALA A 117 -21.91 -32.91 29.50
CA ALA A 117 -22.27 -34.09 30.28
C ALA A 117 -23.71 -33.91 30.80
N GLU A 118 -24.58 -34.85 30.45
CA GLU A 118 -25.96 -34.92 30.94
C GLU A 118 -26.19 -36.29 31.59
N SER A 119 -26.84 -36.32 32.75
CA SER A 119 -27.28 -37.57 33.39
C SER A 119 -28.79 -37.71 33.26
N GLN A 120 -29.27 -38.85 32.76
CA GLN A 120 -30.71 -39.11 32.63
C GLN A 120 -31.42 -39.30 33.99
N THR A 121 -30.68 -39.67 35.04
CA THR A 121 -31.22 -39.99 36.38
C THR A 121 -30.76 -39.01 37.47
N GLY A 122 -30.14 -37.89 37.08
CA GLY A 122 -29.47 -36.98 38.00
C GLY A 122 -28.00 -37.36 38.26
N ILE A 123 -27.19 -36.42 38.74
CA ILE A 123 -25.79 -36.67 39.08
C ILE A 123 -25.72 -36.95 40.58
N ASP A 124 -25.43 -38.19 40.97
CA ASP A 124 -25.21 -38.52 42.39
C ASP A 124 -23.91 -37.86 42.88
N ARG A 125 -23.93 -37.39 44.14
CA ARG A 125 -22.97 -36.44 44.73
C ARG A 125 -21.53 -36.96 44.84
N LYS A 126 -21.27 -38.22 44.50
CA LYS A 126 -19.95 -38.87 44.62
C LYS A 126 -19.25 -39.17 43.29
N ALA A 127 -19.94 -39.10 42.15
CA ALA A 127 -19.44 -39.67 40.91
C ALA A 127 -18.98 -38.60 39.90
N ALA A 128 -17.68 -38.27 39.91
CA ALA A 128 -17.08 -37.35 38.96
C ALA A 128 -17.14 -37.89 37.51
N VAL A 129 -17.43 -37.01 36.55
CA VAL A 129 -17.33 -37.32 35.11
C VAL A 129 -16.23 -36.45 34.52
N ARG A 130 -15.23 -37.10 33.94
CA ARG A 130 -14.10 -36.45 33.28
C ARG A 130 -14.12 -36.76 31.79
N CYS A 131 -14.29 -35.73 30.98
CA CYS A 131 -14.16 -35.81 29.52
C CYS A 131 -12.83 -35.15 29.11
N THR A 132 -11.94 -35.92 28.49
CA THR A 132 -10.62 -35.45 28.05
C THR A 132 -10.55 -35.40 26.53
N VAL A 133 -10.05 -34.28 25.98
CA VAL A 133 -9.86 -34.06 24.54
C VAL A 133 -8.39 -33.78 24.26
N THR A 134 -7.80 -34.51 23.31
CA THR A 134 -6.39 -34.37 22.91
C THR A 134 -6.26 -34.00 21.43
N ILE A 135 -5.40 -33.01 21.13
CA ILE A 135 -5.15 -32.49 19.77
C ILE A 135 -3.63 -32.50 19.48
N PRO A 136 -3.18 -33.04 18.34
CA PRO A 136 -1.76 -33.02 17.94
C PRO A 136 -1.32 -31.65 17.37
N ARG A 137 -0.06 -31.24 17.64
CA ARG A 137 0.58 -30.05 17.04
C ARG A 137 1.43 -30.42 15.81
N PHE A 138 1.57 -29.46 14.90
CA PHE A 138 2.50 -29.48 13.77
C PHE A 138 3.37 -28.21 13.77
N GLU A 139 4.63 -28.34 13.37
CA GLU A 139 5.59 -27.24 13.24
C GLU A 139 6.29 -27.30 11.87
N LEU A 140 6.63 -26.14 11.30
CA LEU A 140 7.40 -26.00 10.06
C LEU A 140 8.69 -25.23 10.37
N GLN A 141 9.84 -25.88 10.25
CA GLN A 141 11.14 -25.27 10.47
C GLN A 141 11.73 -24.70 9.17
N PHE A 142 12.31 -23.51 9.25
CA PHE A 142 13.14 -22.92 8.21
C PHE A 142 14.54 -22.62 8.77
N SER A 143 15.58 -23.02 8.04
CA SER A 143 16.99 -22.79 8.39
C SER A 143 17.63 -21.85 7.36
N GLN A 144 18.42 -20.88 7.83
CA GLN A 144 19.08 -19.90 6.97
C GLN A 144 20.59 -19.85 7.31
N LYS A 145 21.44 -20.04 6.30
CA LYS A 145 22.91 -20.05 6.43
C LYS A 145 23.51 -18.71 5.99
N TYR A 146 24.48 -18.24 6.79
CA TYR A 146 25.42 -17.11 6.59
C TYR A 146 24.91 -15.66 6.90
N PRO A 147 25.74 -14.84 7.59
CA PRO A 147 25.51 -13.41 7.80
C PRO A 147 26.31 -12.50 6.84
N PRO A 148 25.82 -11.28 6.53
CA PRO A 148 26.61 -10.24 5.85
C PRO A 148 27.39 -9.34 6.83
N SER A 149 28.42 -8.66 6.32
CA SER A 149 29.37 -7.82 7.09
C SER A 149 28.88 -6.40 7.36
N ALA A 150 29.32 -5.81 8.49
CA ALA A 150 28.92 -4.48 8.95
C ALA A 150 29.59 -3.31 8.18
N GLY A 151 28.84 -2.21 8.03
CA GLY A 151 29.33 -0.91 7.57
C GLY A 151 28.45 0.22 8.12
N PRO A 152 29.00 1.42 8.42
CA PRO A 152 28.26 2.48 9.10
C PRO A 152 27.43 3.32 8.11
N TYR A 153 26.15 3.52 8.41
CA TYR A 153 25.26 4.44 7.70
C TYR A 153 24.41 5.23 8.71
N ASP A 154 24.24 6.52 8.46
CA ASP A 154 23.48 7.47 9.28
C ASP A 154 22.06 7.65 8.69
N TYR A 155 21.04 7.68 9.53
CA TYR A 155 19.61 7.67 9.16
C TYR A 155 18.81 8.65 10.01
N THR A 156 18.62 9.88 9.53
CA THR A 156 17.92 10.97 10.26
C THR A 156 16.78 11.63 9.45
N GLY A 157 16.26 10.96 8.41
CA GLY A 157 15.18 11.46 7.55
C GLY A 157 13.76 11.17 8.05
N LYS A 158 12.78 11.95 7.57
CA LYS A 158 11.34 11.68 7.77
C LYS A 158 10.84 10.72 6.69
N PHE A 159 10.04 9.72 7.06
CA PHE A 159 9.59 8.65 6.16
C PHE A 159 8.24 8.94 5.50
N ASN A 160 8.19 8.93 4.17
CA ASN A 160 6.96 8.89 3.36
C ASN A 160 6.94 7.63 2.47
N GLY A 161 7.02 6.44 3.07
CA GLY A 161 6.97 5.18 2.33
C GLY A 161 5.55 4.75 1.98
N VAL A 162 5.30 4.38 0.73
CA VAL A 162 4.06 3.68 0.32
C VAL A 162 4.25 2.18 0.53
N PHE A 163 3.29 1.57 1.23
CA PHE A 163 3.32 0.14 1.58
C PHE A 163 2.53 -0.67 0.55
N PRO A 164 2.91 -1.94 0.28
CA PRO A 164 2.12 -2.80 -0.58
C PRO A 164 0.75 -3.03 0.07
N PHE A 165 -0.31 -2.63 -0.63
CA PHE A 165 -1.68 -2.95 -0.28
C PHE A 165 -2.17 -4.11 -1.15
N SER A 166 -3.00 -4.99 -0.60
CA SER A 166 -3.76 -5.97 -1.37
C SER A 166 -5.23 -5.81 -1.03
N PHE A 167 -6.04 -5.69 -2.07
CA PHE A 167 -7.48 -5.59 -1.98
C PHE A 167 -8.09 -6.87 -2.55
N VAL A 168 -9.12 -7.36 -1.88
CA VAL A 168 -10.00 -8.40 -2.40
C VAL A 168 -11.20 -7.67 -3.01
N ASP A 169 -11.80 -8.17 -4.09
CA ASP A 169 -12.93 -7.47 -4.78
C ASP A 169 -14.18 -7.26 -3.90
N SER A 170 -14.24 -7.91 -2.74
CA SER A 170 -15.14 -7.51 -1.67
C SER A 170 -14.68 -6.16 -1.07
N PHE A 171 -15.54 -5.15 -1.15
CA PHE A 171 -15.29 -3.82 -0.61
C PHE A 171 -15.34 -3.65 0.94
N PRO A 172 -15.60 -4.64 1.84
CA PRO A 172 -15.61 -4.36 3.27
C PRO A 172 -14.23 -4.26 3.91
N GLU A 173 -13.10 -4.49 3.23
CA GLU A 173 -11.79 -4.56 3.89
C GLU A 173 -10.62 -3.97 3.09
N LEU A 174 -9.88 -3.05 3.72
CA LEU A 174 -8.56 -2.53 3.34
C LEU A 174 -7.53 -3.14 4.31
N THR A 175 -6.50 -3.80 3.80
CA THR A 175 -5.37 -4.28 4.62
C THR A 175 -4.14 -3.38 4.44
N ILE A 176 -3.74 -2.71 5.51
CA ILE A 176 -2.51 -1.90 5.61
C ILE A 176 -1.42 -2.75 6.30
N ALA A 177 -0.37 -3.11 5.57
CA ALA A 177 0.74 -3.91 6.11
C ALA A 177 1.89 -3.02 6.65
N LEU A 178 2.20 -3.15 7.94
CA LEU A 178 3.37 -2.58 8.62
C LEU A 178 4.45 -3.66 8.78
N PRO A 179 5.51 -3.70 7.95
CA PRO A 179 6.57 -4.70 8.04
C PRO A 179 7.38 -4.54 9.33
N PHE A 180 7.73 -5.64 10.02
CA PHE A 180 8.63 -5.56 11.18
C PHE A 180 10.00 -4.99 10.81
N SER A 181 10.47 -5.17 9.56
CA SER A 181 11.73 -4.58 9.08
C SER A 181 11.76 -3.06 9.11
N VAL A 182 10.60 -2.38 9.06
CA VAL A 182 10.54 -0.92 9.20
C VAL A 182 10.69 -0.51 10.66
N LEU A 183 10.04 -1.23 11.59
CA LEU A 183 10.25 -1.03 13.03
C LEU A 183 11.71 -1.32 13.43
N GLU A 184 12.30 -2.41 12.91
CA GLU A 184 13.73 -2.73 13.12
C GLU A 184 14.64 -1.60 12.62
N SER A 185 14.33 -0.97 11.48
CA SER A 185 15.11 0.15 10.97
C SER A 185 15.03 1.38 11.85
N GLU A 186 13.85 1.72 12.38
CA GLU A 186 13.71 2.84 13.30
C GLU A 186 14.47 2.56 14.60
N PHE A 187 14.42 1.33 15.12
CA PHE A 187 15.24 0.92 16.27
C PHE A 187 16.75 0.98 15.98
N ASN A 188 17.15 0.87 14.71
CA ASN A 188 18.54 1.05 14.27
C ASN A 188 18.91 2.54 14.10
N ALA A 189 18.02 3.36 13.55
CA ALA A 189 18.22 4.80 13.33
C ALA A 189 18.29 5.59 14.66
N GLN A 190 17.51 5.18 15.66
CA GLN A 190 17.49 5.80 16.99
C GLN A 190 18.69 5.40 17.88
N LYS A 191 19.69 4.67 17.35
CA LYS A 191 20.90 4.30 18.10
C LYS A 191 21.84 5.50 18.25
N GLY A 192 21.85 6.09 19.43
CA GLY A 192 22.96 6.94 19.86
C GLY A 192 24.31 6.18 19.81
N GLY A 193 25.41 6.91 19.66
CA GLY A 193 26.75 6.40 19.31
C GLY A 193 27.44 5.41 20.26
N GLY A 194 26.73 4.85 21.26
CA GLY A 194 27.22 3.74 22.09
C GLY A 194 26.80 2.33 21.61
N PHE A 195 25.82 2.21 20.69
CA PHE A 195 25.15 0.92 20.38
C PHE A 195 25.34 0.43 18.93
N PHE A 196 26.34 0.95 18.21
CA PHE A 196 26.58 0.64 16.78
C PHE A 196 26.99 -0.82 16.49
N LEU A 197 27.39 -1.60 17.50
CA LEU A 197 27.80 -3.00 17.33
C LEU A 197 26.66 -4.03 17.40
N PHE A 198 25.47 -3.63 17.86
CA PHE A 198 24.34 -4.54 18.06
C PHE A 198 23.36 -4.49 16.89
N SER A 199 22.62 -5.56 16.61
CA SER A 199 21.49 -5.52 15.66
C SER A 199 20.23 -6.11 16.28
N TRP A 200 19.13 -5.36 16.22
CA TRP A 200 17.80 -5.82 16.61
C TRP A 200 17.26 -6.82 15.57
N LYS A 201 16.57 -7.85 16.03
CA LYS A 201 15.70 -8.69 15.20
C LYS A 201 14.42 -9.03 15.95
N VAL A 202 13.25 -8.84 15.34
CA VAL A 202 11.99 -9.36 15.88
C VAL A 202 11.97 -10.87 15.66
N ALA A 203 11.99 -11.64 16.76
CA ALA A 203 11.96 -13.09 16.73
C ALA A 203 10.53 -13.62 16.62
N ASN A 204 9.62 -13.09 17.45
CA ASN A 204 8.18 -13.38 17.38
C ASN A 204 7.38 -12.09 17.51
N ALA A 205 6.12 -12.16 17.09
CA ALA A 205 5.12 -11.15 17.39
C ALA A 205 3.78 -11.84 17.69
N HIS A 206 3.03 -11.27 18.62
CA HIS A 206 1.68 -11.68 18.96
C HIS A 206 0.83 -10.44 19.17
N LEU A 207 -0.35 -10.39 18.55
CA LEU A 207 -1.28 -9.28 18.67
C LEU A 207 -2.58 -9.77 19.32
N SER A 208 -2.88 -9.29 20.53
CA SER A 208 -4.19 -9.50 21.13
C SER A 208 -5.09 -8.30 20.91
N VAL A 209 -6.36 -8.54 20.57
CA VAL A 209 -7.38 -7.51 20.36
C VAL A 209 -8.37 -7.58 21.51
N HIS A 210 -8.50 -6.49 22.24
CA HIS A 210 -9.41 -6.35 23.38
C HIS A 210 -10.50 -5.35 23.01
N GLN A 211 -11.75 -5.83 22.99
CA GLN A 211 -12.91 -4.99 22.79
C GLN A 211 -13.39 -4.47 24.15
N SER A 212 -13.25 -3.16 24.39
CA SER A 212 -13.71 -2.55 25.65
C SER A 212 -15.25 -2.49 25.64
N ASN A 213 -15.88 -3.27 26.52
CA ASN A 213 -17.33 -3.22 26.75
C ASN A 213 -17.71 -2.22 27.86
N THR A 214 -16.74 -1.55 28.48
CA THR A 214 -16.88 -0.85 29.77
C THR A 214 -17.03 0.66 29.63
N GLY A 215 -17.82 1.13 28.66
CA GLY A 215 -18.20 2.55 28.53
C GLY A 215 -17.04 3.54 28.30
N GLU A 216 -15.85 3.05 27.95
CA GLU A 216 -14.65 3.86 27.80
C GLU A 216 -14.57 4.61 26.47
N ARG A 217 -13.68 5.60 26.44
CA ARG A 217 -13.41 6.47 25.27
C ARG A 217 -12.72 5.77 24.09
N PHE A 218 -12.69 4.44 24.00
CA PHE A 218 -11.94 3.67 23.00
C PHE A 218 -12.77 2.57 22.35
N ARG A 219 -12.80 2.53 21.01
CA ARG A 219 -13.58 1.58 20.19
C ARG A 219 -12.97 0.18 20.27
N GLN A 220 -11.63 0.12 20.25
CA GLN A 220 -10.83 -1.09 20.38
C GLN A 220 -9.47 -0.75 21.00
N ARG A 221 -8.90 -1.74 21.71
CA ARG A 221 -7.51 -1.77 22.15
C ARG A 221 -6.82 -2.99 21.53
N PHE A 222 -5.56 -2.83 21.18
CA PHE A 222 -4.67 -3.87 20.68
C PHE A 222 -3.44 -3.86 21.58
N ASP A 223 -3.06 -5.00 22.13
CA ASP A 223 -1.78 -5.14 22.82
C ASP A 223 -0.84 -5.93 21.90
N LEU A 224 0.09 -5.21 21.27
CA LEU A 224 1.13 -5.77 20.42
C LEU A 224 2.27 -6.26 21.33
N SER A 225 2.44 -7.58 21.42
CA SER A 225 3.61 -8.20 22.04
C SER A 225 4.66 -8.54 20.98
N LEU A 226 5.90 -8.08 21.12
CA LEU A 226 7.03 -8.47 20.27
C LEU A 226 8.11 -9.13 21.14
N ASP A 227 8.61 -10.29 20.73
CA ASP A 227 9.88 -10.83 21.24
C ASP A 227 10.99 -10.30 20.33
N VAL A 228 11.95 -9.58 20.88
CA VAL A 228 13.04 -8.93 20.14
C VAL A 228 14.39 -9.38 20.68
N ASN A 229 15.22 -9.93 19.80
CA ASN A 229 16.52 -10.47 20.14
C ASN A 229 17.62 -9.48 19.72
N LEU A 230 18.52 -9.19 20.65
CA LEU A 230 19.70 -8.36 20.42
C LEU A 230 20.89 -9.22 20.02
N ARG A 231 21.29 -9.21 18.75
CA ARG A 231 22.53 -9.86 18.32
C ARG A 231 23.73 -9.00 18.72
N GLY A 232 24.70 -9.62 19.40
CA GLY A 232 25.98 -9.02 19.80
C GLY A 232 26.24 -9.03 21.31
N VAL A 233 25.22 -9.32 22.12
CA VAL A 233 25.32 -9.78 23.51
C VAL A 233 24.73 -11.19 23.56
N GLU A 234 25.18 -12.05 24.46
CA GLU A 234 24.57 -13.38 24.65
C GLU A 234 23.10 -13.23 25.06
N ASP A 235 22.21 -13.69 24.19
CA ASP A 235 20.76 -13.94 24.36
C ASP A 235 19.98 -13.01 25.30
N VAL A 236 20.02 -11.71 25.01
CA VAL A 236 19.05 -10.75 25.59
C VAL A 236 17.73 -10.82 24.79
N ASP A 237 16.76 -11.52 25.38
CA ASP A 237 15.37 -11.62 24.89
C ASP A 237 14.50 -10.52 25.50
N CYS A 238 14.00 -9.61 24.67
CA CYS A 238 13.16 -8.50 25.11
C CYS A 238 11.71 -8.64 24.67
N LYS A 239 10.80 -8.65 25.65
CA LYS A 239 9.34 -8.66 25.43
C LYS A 239 8.81 -7.24 25.46
N VAL A 240 8.51 -6.70 24.30
CA VAL A 240 7.86 -5.40 24.12
C VAL A 240 6.35 -5.59 24.16
N LYS A 241 5.63 -4.77 24.91
CA LYS A 241 4.16 -4.67 24.88
C LYS A 241 3.75 -3.23 24.57
N ALA A 242 3.26 -3.00 23.36
CA ALA A 242 2.67 -1.72 22.98
C ALA A 242 1.14 -1.80 23.04
N GLY A 243 0.55 -1.05 23.97
CA GLY A 243 -0.89 -0.82 24.03
C GLY A 243 -1.28 0.26 23.03
N LEU A 244 -1.98 -0.16 21.99
CA LEU A 244 -2.53 0.69 20.92
C LEU A 244 -4.03 0.80 21.14
N SER A 245 -4.63 1.97 20.96
CA SER A 245 -6.09 2.11 21.00
C SER A 245 -6.60 3.05 19.93
N ILE A 246 -7.86 2.83 19.54
CA ILE A 246 -8.58 3.72 18.63
C ILE A 246 -9.67 4.39 19.45
N PRO A 247 -9.73 5.73 19.53
CA PRO A 247 -10.76 6.41 20.29
C PRO A 247 -12.17 6.06 19.78
N ALA A 248 -13.12 5.86 20.69
CA ALA A 248 -14.53 5.63 20.40
C ALA A 248 -15.31 6.91 20.11
N SER A 249 -14.73 8.05 20.49
CA SER A 249 -15.36 9.37 20.31
C SER A 249 -15.72 9.56 18.83
N PRO A 250 -16.86 10.18 18.50
CA PRO A 250 -17.08 10.67 17.14
C PRO A 250 -15.91 11.56 16.75
N VAL A 251 -15.48 11.44 15.50
CA VAL A 251 -14.35 12.20 14.95
C VAL A 251 -14.81 13.64 14.76
N THR A 252 -14.78 14.42 15.84
CA THR A 252 -15.10 15.85 15.80
C THR A 252 -14.11 16.56 14.86
N ALA A 253 -14.58 17.60 14.15
CA ALA A 253 -13.77 18.40 13.23
C ALA A 253 -12.35 18.68 13.79
N GLY A 254 -11.31 18.39 13.00
CA GLY A 254 -9.90 18.49 13.41
C GLY A 254 -9.33 17.33 14.26
N THR A 255 -10.13 16.30 14.61
CA THR A 255 -9.61 15.14 15.34
C THR A 255 -8.94 14.17 14.38
N LYS A 256 -7.61 14.00 14.50
CA LYS A 256 -6.88 12.99 13.74
C LYS A 256 -7.39 11.60 14.12
N VAL A 257 -7.84 10.81 13.15
CA VAL A 257 -8.12 9.38 13.33
C VAL A 257 -6.77 8.67 13.46
N GLY A 258 -6.18 8.74 14.65
CA GLY A 258 -4.91 8.11 14.97
C GLY A 258 -5.11 6.84 15.78
N VAL A 259 -4.27 5.84 15.53
CA VAL A 259 -4.01 4.81 16.54
C VAL A 259 -3.19 5.49 17.64
N LEU A 260 -3.82 5.69 18.80
CA LEU A 260 -3.17 6.24 19.98
C LEU A 260 -2.34 5.16 20.66
N ILE A 261 -1.04 5.40 20.82
CA ILE A 261 -0.20 4.56 21.66
C ILE A 261 -0.50 4.93 23.11
N GLN A 262 -1.28 4.10 23.81
CA GLN A 262 -1.59 4.29 25.23
C GLN A 262 -0.36 4.09 26.12
N GLY A 263 0.56 3.24 25.67
CA GLY A 263 1.84 2.97 26.32
C GLY A 263 2.64 1.98 25.49
N ALA A 264 3.95 1.97 25.70
CA ALA A 264 4.79 0.86 25.28
C ALA A 264 5.79 0.58 26.39
N ASP A 265 5.68 -0.63 26.94
CA ASP A 265 6.55 -1.15 27.99
C ASP A 265 7.45 -2.22 27.36
N SER A 266 8.69 -2.34 27.81
CA SER A 266 9.54 -3.47 27.43
C SER A 266 10.17 -4.11 28.66
N THR A 267 10.08 -5.43 28.75
CA THR A 267 10.76 -6.24 29.76
C THR A 267 11.80 -7.10 29.07
N CYS A 268 13.08 -6.81 29.27
CA CYS A 268 14.17 -7.65 28.81
C CYS A 268 14.56 -8.64 29.90
N ASP A 269 14.54 -9.94 29.58
CA ASP A 269 15.20 -10.93 30.42
C ASP A 269 16.69 -10.87 30.10
N ALA A 270 17.39 -10.04 30.87
CA ALA A 270 18.79 -9.77 30.68
C ALA A 270 19.54 -10.14 31.97
N THR A 271 19.84 -11.42 32.09
CA THR A 271 20.58 -12.01 33.21
C THR A 271 22.02 -11.48 33.35
N GLY A 272 22.53 -10.75 32.35
CA GLY A 272 23.83 -10.09 32.35
C GLY A 272 23.81 -8.66 32.90
N PHE A 273 24.72 -8.38 33.83
CA PHE A 273 24.99 -7.07 34.47
C PHE A 273 24.95 -5.86 33.51
N PHE A 274 25.45 -6.03 32.28
CA PHE A 274 25.54 -4.96 31.28
C PHE A 274 24.17 -4.35 30.92
N ALA A 275 23.12 -5.15 30.73
CA ALA A 275 21.82 -4.62 30.31
C ALA A 275 21.15 -3.74 31.38
N HIS A 276 21.29 -4.14 32.66
CA HIS A 276 20.81 -3.34 33.79
C HIS A 276 21.67 -2.09 34.00
N ALA A 277 23.00 -2.19 33.83
CA ALA A 277 23.91 -1.06 34.02
C ALA A 277 23.72 0.07 32.98
N PHE A 278 23.22 -0.24 31.78
CA PHE A 278 23.00 0.73 30.71
C PHE A 278 21.55 1.22 30.56
N GLY A 279 20.62 0.81 31.43
CA GLY A 279 19.20 1.24 31.35
C GLY A 279 18.54 0.83 30.03
N LEU A 280 18.85 -0.38 29.55
CA LEU A 280 18.48 -0.86 28.23
C LEU A 280 16.96 -0.90 28.03
N ASP A 281 16.22 -1.24 29.08
CA ASP A 281 14.75 -1.22 29.16
C ASP A 281 14.14 0.17 28.91
N ALA A 282 14.72 1.21 29.51
CA ALA A 282 14.29 2.59 29.34
C ALA A 282 14.64 3.13 27.93
N LEU A 283 15.85 2.85 27.45
CA LEU A 283 16.29 3.19 26.09
C LEU A 283 15.42 2.50 25.04
N MET A 284 15.11 1.22 25.22
CA MET A 284 14.21 0.47 24.35
C MET A 284 12.80 1.03 24.36
N SER A 285 12.21 1.21 25.54
CA SER A 285 10.88 1.80 25.65
C SER A 285 10.82 3.22 25.06
N GLY A 286 11.95 3.94 25.03
CA GLY A 286 12.12 5.21 24.32
C GLY A 286 12.17 5.04 22.80
N ALA A 287 13.06 4.21 22.28
CA ALA A 287 13.20 3.95 20.84
C ALA A 287 11.94 3.34 20.21
N ILE A 288 11.25 2.45 20.94
CA ILE A 288 9.99 1.84 20.53
C ILE A 288 8.86 2.88 20.52
N ARG A 289 8.76 3.75 21.54
CA ARG A 289 7.82 4.87 21.51
C ARG A 289 8.14 5.84 20.38
N SER A 290 9.41 6.13 20.11
CA SER A 290 9.85 6.99 19.00
C SER A 290 9.45 6.39 17.64
N ALA A 291 9.79 5.13 17.38
CA ALA A 291 9.45 4.40 16.16
C ALA A 291 7.95 4.26 15.93
N LEU A 292 7.18 3.92 16.97
CA LEU A 292 5.72 3.83 16.86
C LEU A 292 5.10 5.23 16.70
N ALA A 293 5.62 6.26 17.36
CA ALA A 293 5.12 7.63 17.21
C ALA A 293 5.49 8.26 15.85
N SER A 294 6.65 7.92 15.26
CA SER A 294 7.03 8.38 13.92
C SER A 294 6.28 7.63 12.82
N GLN A 295 6.16 6.30 12.92
CA GLN A 295 5.57 5.45 11.87
C GLN A 295 4.07 5.21 12.05
N ALA A 296 3.53 4.89 13.23
CA ALA A 296 2.10 4.58 13.36
C ALA A 296 1.22 5.83 13.28
N VAL A 297 1.63 6.93 13.91
CA VAL A 297 1.01 8.26 13.72
C VAL A 297 1.39 8.87 12.36
N GLY A 298 2.40 8.30 11.68
CA GLY A 298 2.83 8.65 10.33
C GLY A 298 2.16 7.88 9.19
N LEU A 299 1.65 6.65 9.40
CA LEU A 299 0.92 5.85 8.39
C LEU A 299 -0.58 6.09 8.46
N VAL A 300 -1.17 5.84 9.64
CA VAL A 300 -2.55 6.27 9.92
C VAL A 300 -2.61 7.79 9.86
N GLY A 301 -1.46 8.43 10.09
CA GLY A 301 -1.12 9.73 9.54
C GLY A 301 -1.30 9.82 8.04
N ALA A 302 -0.33 9.48 7.20
CA ALA A 302 -0.28 9.81 5.78
C ALA A 302 -1.52 9.39 4.95
N VAL A 303 -2.28 8.37 5.39
CA VAL A 303 -3.60 8.02 4.81
C VAL A 303 -4.69 9.09 5.09
N VAL A 304 -4.41 10.06 5.97
CA VAL A 304 -5.35 11.00 6.65
C VAL A 304 -4.77 12.41 6.95
N ASN A 305 -3.44 12.63 7.01
CA ASN A 305 -2.82 13.76 7.75
C ASN A 305 -2.43 14.98 6.93
N GLU A 306 -2.38 14.90 5.59
CA GLU A 306 -2.05 16.08 4.77
C GLU A 306 -3.29 16.89 4.36
N GLU A 307 -4.49 16.33 4.53
CA GLU A 307 -5.74 16.97 4.16
C GLU A 307 -6.69 17.00 5.36
N ASP A 308 -7.17 18.19 5.70
CA ASP A 308 -8.17 18.35 6.75
C ASP A 308 -9.48 17.69 6.31
N PHE A 309 -9.96 16.69 7.08
CA PHE A 309 -11.27 16.06 6.86
C PHE A 309 -12.44 17.07 6.87
N ASN A 310 -12.23 18.30 7.34
CA ASN A 310 -13.19 19.38 7.19
C ASN A 310 -13.54 19.65 5.72
N ASP A 311 -12.60 19.52 4.78
CA ASP A 311 -12.88 19.74 3.35
C ASP A 311 -13.77 18.63 2.77
N TRP A 312 -13.65 17.40 3.28
CA TRP A 312 -14.51 16.28 2.90
C TRP A 312 -15.97 16.47 3.33
N VAL A 313 -16.24 17.31 4.33
CA VAL A 313 -17.62 17.69 4.71
C VAL A 313 -18.31 18.40 3.54
N VAL A 314 -17.55 19.18 2.76
CA VAL A 314 -18.05 19.94 1.61
C VAL A 314 -18.20 19.03 0.39
N ASP A 315 -17.20 18.19 0.13
CA ASP A 315 -17.14 17.36 -1.09
C ASP A 315 -18.02 16.10 -1.03
N ASP A 316 -18.00 15.35 0.09
CA ASP A 316 -18.80 14.12 0.25
C ASP A 316 -19.06 13.78 1.74
N PRO A 317 -20.07 14.42 2.36
CA PRO A 317 -20.37 14.21 3.79
C PRO A 317 -20.84 12.78 4.09
N ARG A 318 -21.38 12.06 3.09
CA ARG A 318 -21.78 10.65 3.25
C ARG A 318 -20.53 9.77 3.33
N LEU A 319 -19.57 9.93 2.43
CA LEU A 319 -18.30 9.21 2.46
C LEU A 319 -17.54 9.49 3.76
N LYS A 320 -17.46 10.75 4.21
CA LYS A 320 -16.86 11.10 5.51
C LYS A 320 -17.51 10.30 6.65
N THR A 321 -18.84 10.30 6.72
CA THR A 321 -19.61 9.54 7.72
C THR A 321 -19.30 8.03 7.65
N LEU A 322 -19.07 7.49 6.46
CA LEU A 322 -18.71 6.08 6.25
C LEU A 322 -17.28 5.77 6.69
N LEU A 323 -16.31 6.63 6.40
CA LEU A 323 -14.94 6.49 6.90
C LEU A 323 -14.87 6.56 8.42
N GLU A 324 -15.65 7.44 9.05
CA GLU A 324 -15.80 7.50 10.52
C GLU A 324 -16.46 6.25 11.13
N GLN A 325 -17.17 5.46 10.32
CA GLN A 325 -17.76 4.17 10.70
C GLN A 325 -16.81 2.98 10.44
N ALA A 326 -15.57 3.23 10.00
CA ALA A 326 -14.56 2.19 9.91
C ALA A 326 -14.36 1.49 11.26
N TRP A 327 -14.33 0.16 11.19
CA TRP A 327 -13.70 -0.72 12.16
C TRP A 327 -12.24 -0.90 11.75
N ILE A 328 -11.32 -1.12 12.69
CA ILE A 328 -9.93 -1.42 12.35
C ILE A 328 -9.52 -2.65 13.15
N GLY A 329 -9.62 -3.83 12.54
CA GLY A 329 -8.99 -5.02 13.07
C GLY A 329 -7.47 -4.90 12.96
N GLY A 330 -6.74 -5.53 13.88
CA GLY A 330 -5.31 -5.77 13.76
C GLY A 330 -5.06 -7.27 13.71
N THR A 331 -4.26 -7.75 12.77
CA THR A 331 -3.76 -9.12 12.73
C THR A 331 -2.26 -9.12 12.48
N LEU A 332 -1.60 -10.27 12.67
CA LEU A 332 -0.32 -10.49 12.00
C LEU A 332 -0.57 -10.60 10.49
N CYS A 333 0.35 -10.07 9.70
CA CYS A 333 0.29 -10.19 8.26
C CYS A 333 0.52 -11.65 7.81
N GLU A 334 -0.38 -12.15 6.97
CA GLU A 334 -0.24 -13.43 6.29
C GLU A 334 0.41 -13.25 4.91
N ALA A 335 0.94 -14.33 4.34
CA ALA A 335 1.52 -14.30 3.00
C ALA A 335 0.50 -13.76 1.96
N PRO A 336 0.92 -12.92 1.00
CA PRO A 336 2.30 -12.65 0.58
C PRO A 336 3.07 -11.62 1.43
N PHE A 337 2.39 -10.85 2.28
CA PHE A 337 2.97 -9.72 3.00
C PHE A 337 4.08 -10.10 4.00
N PRO A 338 4.91 -9.14 4.42
CA PRO A 338 5.29 -8.91 5.81
C PRO A 338 5.17 -10.06 6.83
N PRO A 339 6.22 -10.49 7.53
CA PRO A 339 6.16 -10.54 8.99
C PRO A 339 5.95 -9.09 9.45
N GLY A 340 4.77 -8.81 9.99
CA GLY A 340 4.32 -7.45 10.23
C GLY A 340 2.94 -7.38 10.85
N ILE A 341 2.50 -6.15 11.15
CA ILE A 341 1.16 -5.86 11.66
C ILE A 341 0.29 -5.49 10.45
N CYS A 342 -0.73 -6.29 10.18
CA CYS A 342 -1.73 -5.98 9.17
C CYS A 342 -2.93 -5.33 9.86
N LEU A 343 -3.08 -4.02 9.67
CA LEU A 343 -4.27 -3.29 10.09
C LEU A 343 -5.35 -3.47 9.01
N LYS A 344 -6.37 -4.25 9.35
CA LYS A 344 -7.57 -4.47 8.52
C LYS A 344 -8.58 -3.38 8.84
N VAL A 345 -8.56 -2.30 8.08
CA VAL A 345 -9.62 -1.30 8.12
C VAL A 345 -10.83 -1.90 7.41
N SER A 346 -11.88 -2.20 8.16
CA SER A 346 -13.11 -2.80 7.62
C SER A 346 -14.32 -1.88 7.76
N TRP A 347 -15.24 -1.96 6.83
CA TRP A 347 -16.55 -1.29 6.89
C TRP A 347 -17.67 -2.32 6.96
N ARG A 348 -18.84 -1.89 7.45
CA ARG A 348 -20.05 -2.71 7.32
C ARG A 348 -20.32 -2.90 5.83
N GLU A 349 -20.24 -4.13 5.36
CA GLU A 349 -20.11 -4.48 3.93
C GLU A 349 -21.10 -3.79 2.97
N ARG A 350 -22.33 -3.54 3.43
CA ARG A 350 -23.32 -2.81 2.64
C ARG A 350 -23.00 -1.32 2.51
N SER A 351 -22.45 -0.65 3.53
CA SER A 351 -22.47 0.82 3.60
C SER A 351 -21.55 1.50 2.58
N LEU A 352 -20.33 0.97 2.34
CA LEU A 352 -19.47 1.41 1.23
C LEU A 352 -19.98 0.93 -0.12
N GLY A 353 -20.50 -0.31 -0.23
CA GLY A 353 -21.08 -0.82 -1.46
C GLY A 353 -22.27 0.02 -1.95
N ASP A 354 -23.19 0.35 -1.05
CA ASP A 354 -24.37 1.20 -1.29
C ASP A 354 -23.97 2.64 -1.63
N HIS A 355 -22.87 3.15 -1.07
CA HIS A 355 -22.35 4.46 -1.41
C HIS A 355 -21.70 4.48 -2.79
N ARG A 356 -20.80 3.53 -3.08
CA ARG A 356 -20.22 3.32 -4.42
C ARG A 356 -21.32 3.18 -5.46
N ASN A 357 -22.34 2.36 -5.22
CA ASN A 357 -23.45 2.17 -6.13
C ASN A 357 -24.31 3.44 -6.30
N ALA A 358 -24.48 4.25 -5.25
CA ALA A 358 -25.14 5.56 -5.35
C ALA A 358 -24.31 6.58 -6.15
N VAL A 359 -22.99 6.59 -5.99
CA VAL A 359 -22.06 7.41 -6.78
C VAL A 359 -22.10 6.98 -8.25
N LEU A 360 -22.00 5.68 -8.54
CA LEU A 360 -22.13 5.13 -9.89
C LEU A 360 -23.48 5.50 -10.53
N ALA A 361 -24.59 5.43 -9.78
CA ALA A 361 -25.90 5.85 -10.25
C ALA A 361 -26.04 7.38 -10.42
N SER A 362 -25.12 8.17 -9.85
CA SER A 362 -25.05 9.63 -10.03
C SER A 362 -24.22 10.04 -11.26
N ALA A 363 -23.43 9.11 -11.83
CA ALA A 363 -22.70 9.34 -13.06
C ALA A 363 -23.69 9.57 -14.22
N PRO A 364 -23.63 10.72 -14.94
CA PRO A 364 -24.56 11.00 -16.04
C PRO A 364 -24.52 9.89 -17.09
N PRO A 365 -25.66 9.41 -17.62
CA PRO A 365 -25.65 8.42 -18.70
C PRO A 365 -25.03 9.00 -19.97
N ALA A 366 -24.58 8.13 -20.87
CA ALA A 366 -24.14 8.54 -22.21
C ALA A 366 -25.30 9.15 -23.01
N THR A 367 -24.97 10.12 -23.85
CA THR A 367 -25.90 10.88 -24.69
C THR A 367 -25.57 10.69 -26.17
N SER A 368 -25.89 11.66 -27.04
CA SER A 368 -25.45 11.65 -28.44
C SER A 368 -23.93 11.86 -28.55
N PRO A 369 -23.30 11.49 -29.68
CA PRO A 369 -21.90 11.86 -29.93
C PRO A 369 -21.67 13.37 -29.90
N ALA A 370 -20.44 13.78 -29.56
CA ALA A 370 -20.01 15.17 -29.54
C ALA A 370 -20.16 15.87 -30.91
N ASP A 371 -20.69 17.09 -30.91
CA ASP A 371 -20.62 17.98 -32.07
C ASP A 371 -19.17 18.48 -32.25
N VAL A 372 -18.50 17.91 -33.24
CA VAL A 372 -17.10 18.17 -33.59
C VAL A 372 -16.88 19.52 -34.28
N THR A 373 -17.90 20.10 -34.92
CA THR A 373 -17.76 21.36 -35.66
C THR A 373 -17.57 22.52 -34.70
N GLY A 374 -18.47 22.67 -33.72
CA GLY A 374 -18.34 23.73 -32.71
C GLY A 374 -17.09 23.58 -31.82
N LEU A 375 -16.57 22.36 -31.65
CA LEU A 375 -15.30 22.12 -30.96
C LEU A 375 -14.09 22.50 -31.81
N ALA A 376 -14.11 22.24 -33.11
CA ALA A 376 -13.05 22.65 -34.02
C ALA A 376 -12.96 24.18 -34.13
N GLU A 377 -14.10 24.87 -34.21
CA GLU A 377 -14.18 26.34 -34.16
C GLU A 377 -13.58 26.88 -32.85
N LEU A 378 -14.01 26.35 -31.71
CA LEU A 378 -13.49 26.74 -30.39
C LEU A 378 -11.98 26.52 -30.27
N ARG A 379 -11.43 25.44 -30.84
CA ARG A 379 -9.98 25.21 -30.88
C ARG A 379 -9.24 26.33 -31.59
N GLU A 380 -9.75 26.77 -32.75
CA GLU A 380 -9.14 27.85 -33.51
C GLU A 380 -9.28 29.22 -32.82
N GLU A 381 -10.29 29.43 -31.98
CA GLU A 381 -10.36 30.60 -31.10
C GLU A 381 -9.28 30.56 -30.01
N PHE A 382 -9.10 29.43 -29.32
CA PHE A 382 -8.01 29.26 -28.35
C PHE A 382 -6.63 29.41 -28.98
N ARG A 383 -6.43 28.93 -30.22
CA ARG A 383 -5.19 29.14 -30.98
C ARG A 383 -4.92 30.61 -31.30
N LYS A 384 -5.94 31.39 -31.67
CA LYS A 384 -5.79 32.85 -31.91
C LYS A 384 -5.35 33.61 -30.65
N ILE A 385 -5.75 33.15 -29.46
CA ILE A 385 -5.34 33.77 -28.19
C ILE A 385 -4.10 33.14 -27.55
N SER A 386 -3.51 32.09 -28.14
CA SER A 386 -2.35 31.41 -27.55
C SER A 386 -1.14 32.31 -27.24
N PRO A 387 -0.84 33.39 -28.00
CA PRO A 387 0.23 34.33 -27.63
C PRO A 387 -0.07 35.18 -26.37
N ARG A 388 -1.30 35.13 -25.85
CA ARG A 388 -1.73 35.80 -24.59
C ARG A 388 -1.88 34.83 -23.41
N MET A 389 -2.02 33.53 -23.70
CA MET A 389 -2.00 32.49 -22.68
C MET A 389 -0.62 32.50 -21.97
N PRO A 390 -0.56 32.12 -20.69
CA PRO A 390 0.67 32.19 -19.92
C PRO A 390 1.75 31.25 -20.49
N LEU A 391 2.87 31.87 -20.86
CA LEU A 391 4.09 31.22 -21.30
C LEU A 391 5.27 31.76 -20.48
N ILE A 392 6.12 30.87 -19.99
CA ILE A 392 7.41 31.20 -19.37
C ILE A 392 8.53 30.68 -20.27
N SER A 393 9.68 31.37 -20.33
CA SER A 393 10.84 30.89 -21.09
C SER A 393 11.80 30.09 -20.21
N ASP A 394 12.35 29.00 -20.76
CA ASP A 394 13.52 28.31 -20.20
C ASP A 394 14.81 29.17 -20.35
N PRO A 395 15.93 28.80 -19.69
CA PRO A 395 17.22 29.50 -19.84
C PRO A 395 17.78 29.56 -21.27
N ASN A 396 17.22 28.78 -22.21
CA ASN A 396 17.60 28.76 -23.63
C ASN A 396 16.63 29.58 -24.51
N GLY A 397 15.64 30.27 -23.91
CA GLY A 397 14.65 31.08 -24.60
C GLY A 397 13.45 30.30 -25.17
N TYR A 398 13.29 29.01 -24.87
CA TYR A 398 12.11 28.24 -25.27
C TYR A 398 10.92 28.58 -24.37
N ALA A 399 9.87 29.14 -24.95
CA ALA A 399 8.63 29.47 -24.27
C ALA A 399 7.73 28.23 -24.12
N PHE A 400 7.22 27.97 -22.91
CA PHE A 400 6.36 26.83 -22.60
C PHE A 400 5.17 27.20 -21.69
N PRO A 401 4.04 26.47 -21.77
CA PRO A 401 2.89 26.64 -20.89
C PRO A 401 3.23 26.71 -19.39
N ALA A 402 2.71 27.71 -18.68
CA ALA A 402 2.90 27.90 -17.24
C ALA A 402 1.62 28.41 -16.56
N LYS A 403 1.52 28.33 -15.23
CA LYS A 403 0.49 29.06 -14.47
C LYS A 403 0.98 30.50 -14.23
N ARG A 404 0.08 31.51 -14.20
CA ARG A 404 0.43 32.92 -13.93
C ARG A 404 -0.48 33.57 -12.89
N THR A 405 0.08 33.85 -11.72
CA THR A 405 -0.60 34.49 -10.56
C THR A 405 0.06 35.83 -10.26
N ALA A 406 -0.71 36.93 -10.23
CA ALA A 406 -0.25 38.26 -9.83
C ALA A 406 1.07 38.75 -10.50
N GLY A 407 1.32 38.35 -11.75
CA GLY A 407 2.54 38.70 -12.49
C GLY A 407 3.73 37.74 -12.29
N ALA A 408 3.66 36.83 -11.31
CA ALA A 408 4.59 35.71 -11.18
C ALA A 408 4.15 34.51 -12.02
N TYR A 409 5.11 33.76 -12.54
CA TYR A 409 4.87 32.46 -13.16
C TYR A 409 5.11 31.34 -12.14
N ASP A 410 4.24 30.34 -12.17
CA ASP A 410 4.34 29.09 -11.44
C ASP A 410 4.55 27.96 -12.45
N ASP A 411 5.73 27.35 -12.37
CA ASP A 411 6.17 26.22 -13.20
C ASP A 411 6.15 24.89 -12.42
N GLY A 412 5.54 24.88 -11.23
CA GLY A 412 5.60 23.81 -10.23
C GLY A 412 5.25 22.42 -10.74
N ASP A 413 4.24 22.32 -11.61
CA ASP A 413 3.67 21.06 -12.10
C ASP A 413 3.64 20.96 -13.64
N MET A 414 4.49 21.70 -14.34
CA MET A 414 4.36 21.79 -15.80
C MET A 414 4.68 20.49 -16.56
N ALA A 415 5.42 19.56 -15.95
CA ALA A 415 5.66 18.22 -16.48
C ALA A 415 4.37 17.40 -16.60
N ILE A 416 3.47 17.42 -15.59
CA ILE A 416 2.18 16.71 -15.68
C ILE A 416 1.28 17.32 -16.75
N PHE A 417 1.15 18.65 -16.79
CA PHE A 417 0.30 19.32 -17.78
C PHE A 417 0.86 19.24 -19.21
N GLY A 418 2.18 19.38 -19.39
CA GLY A 418 2.85 19.16 -20.67
C GLY A 418 2.68 17.73 -21.18
N GLY A 419 2.75 16.74 -20.29
CA GLY A 419 2.50 15.34 -20.62
C GLY A 419 1.06 15.09 -21.09
N LEU A 420 0.08 15.69 -20.41
CA LEU A 420 -1.33 15.62 -20.78
C LEU A 420 -1.59 16.29 -22.14
N LEU A 421 -1.06 17.50 -22.35
CA LEU A 421 -1.09 18.21 -23.63
C LEU A 421 -0.50 17.35 -24.75
N CYS A 422 0.68 16.79 -24.54
CA CYS A 422 1.34 15.87 -25.48
C CYS A 422 0.46 14.68 -25.85
N LEU A 423 -0.13 14.02 -24.84
CA LEU A 423 -0.99 12.85 -25.05
C LEU A 423 -2.35 13.20 -25.70
N SER A 424 -2.77 14.46 -25.61
CA SER A 424 -3.85 15.06 -26.42
C SER A 424 -3.39 15.61 -27.78
N GLY A 425 -2.19 15.30 -28.24
CA GLY A 425 -1.71 15.67 -29.58
C GLY A 425 -1.10 17.07 -29.72
N GLU A 426 -0.98 17.85 -28.64
CA GLU A 426 -0.37 19.19 -28.68
C GLU A 426 1.17 19.09 -28.57
N ASN A 427 1.88 19.51 -29.62
CA ASN A 427 3.34 19.31 -29.73
C ASN A 427 4.13 20.11 -28.69
N GLU A 428 3.63 21.28 -28.32
CA GLU A 428 4.14 22.18 -27.29
C GLU A 428 4.25 21.46 -25.94
N GLY A 429 3.27 20.60 -25.62
CA GLY A 429 3.34 19.75 -24.43
C GLY A 429 4.42 18.68 -24.52
N CYS A 430 4.61 18.09 -25.70
CA CYS A 430 5.67 17.09 -25.91
C CYS A 430 7.07 17.70 -25.80
N GLU A 431 7.27 18.90 -26.36
CA GLU A 431 8.53 19.63 -26.32
C GLU A 431 8.86 20.13 -24.91
N LEU A 432 7.84 20.55 -24.13
CA LEU A 432 7.97 20.87 -22.70
C LEU A 432 8.54 19.67 -21.92
N VAL A 433 7.90 18.51 -21.98
CA VAL A 433 8.37 17.33 -21.22
C VAL A 433 9.73 16.85 -21.72
N ARG A 434 9.96 16.86 -23.04
CA ARG A 434 11.27 16.51 -23.61
C ARG A 434 12.39 17.42 -23.11
N ARG A 435 12.13 18.72 -22.93
CA ARG A 435 13.11 19.70 -22.39
C ARG A 435 13.23 19.68 -20.88
N SER A 436 12.24 19.16 -20.16
CA SER A 436 12.37 18.94 -18.72
C SER A 436 13.22 17.71 -18.38
N GLN A 437 13.66 16.91 -19.36
CA GLN A 437 14.71 15.91 -19.15
C GLN A 437 16.11 16.54 -19.14
N GLY A 438 16.81 16.43 -18.01
CA GLY A 438 18.19 16.88 -17.84
C GLY A 438 19.21 15.96 -18.53
N ARG A 439 20.48 16.39 -18.56
CA ARG A 439 21.57 15.66 -19.26
C ARG A 439 21.83 14.27 -18.68
N GLU A 440 21.56 14.08 -17.39
CA GLU A 440 21.68 12.79 -16.69
C GLU A 440 20.45 11.89 -16.87
N GLY A 441 19.49 12.22 -17.76
CA GLY A 441 18.26 11.44 -17.93
C GLY A 441 17.17 11.66 -16.86
N GLN A 442 17.49 12.32 -15.74
CA GLN A 442 16.53 12.76 -14.74
C GLN A 442 15.51 13.75 -15.34
N PHE A 443 14.22 13.57 -15.03
CA PHE A 443 13.20 14.58 -15.31
C PHE A 443 13.11 15.63 -14.20
N TRP A 444 12.71 16.82 -14.62
CA TRP A 444 12.43 17.98 -13.81
C TRP A 444 10.97 18.39 -14.03
N ARG A 445 10.40 19.11 -13.07
CA ARG A 445 9.02 19.62 -13.16
C ARG A 445 8.74 20.57 -14.32
N SER A 446 9.77 21.20 -14.86
CA SER A 446 9.66 22.13 -15.99
C SER A 446 11.02 22.22 -16.74
N PRO A 447 11.02 22.70 -17.99
CA PRO A 447 12.25 23.11 -18.67
C PRO A 447 13.05 24.19 -17.93
N ALA A 448 12.39 25.10 -17.20
CA ALA A 448 13.06 26.17 -16.47
C ALA A 448 13.85 25.68 -15.24
N ARG A 449 13.50 24.51 -14.68
CA ARG A 449 14.25 23.84 -13.60
C ARG A 449 15.27 22.82 -14.11
N ALA A 450 15.35 22.57 -15.41
CA ALA A 450 16.18 21.51 -15.95
C ALA A 450 17.67 21.75 -15.62
N ASN A 451 18.25 20.85 -14.82
CA ASN A 451 19.63 20.92 -14.30
C ASN A 451 19.90 22.07 -13.29
N SER A 452 18.88 22.55 -12.55
CA SER A 452 19.08 23.53 -11.45
C SER A 452 19.24 22.85 -10.08
N ASP A 453 20.12 23.34 -9.20
CA ASP A 453 20.32 22.80 -7.84
C ASP A 453 19.24 23.22 -6.82
N THR A 454 17.97 23.30 -7.23
CA THR A 454 16.85 23.58 -6.31
C THR A 454 16.35 22.31 -5.62
N ASP A 455 16.01 22.37 -4.34
CA ASP A 455 15.48 21.22 -3.58
C ASP A 455 14.17 20.64 -4.17
N ASP A 456 13.39 21.49 -4.84
CA ASP A 456 12.06 21.14 -5.35
C ASP A 456 12.15 20.66 -6.83
N GLN A 457 12.72 19.48 -7.02
CA GLN A 457 13.15 18.98 -8.36
C GLN A 457 12.02 18.33 -9.17
N PHE A 458 11.42 17.27 -8.59
CA PHE A 458 10.49 16.36 -9.27
C PHE A 458 9.65 15.58 -8.24
N SER A 459 8.48 15.06 -8.63
CA SER A 459 7.59 14.24 -7.80
C SER A 459 6.93 13.10 -8.59
N GLY A 460 6.33 12.12 -7.89
CA GLY A 460 5.52 11.07 -8.53
C GLY A 460 4.31 11.61 -9.32
N ASP A 461 3.72 12.72 -8.87
CA ASP A 461 2.65 13.42 -9.58
C ASP A 461 3.14 13.91 -10.97
N GLN A 462 4.35 14.47 -11.01
CA GLN A 462 4.98 14.95 -12.24
C GLN A 462 5.47 13.80 -13.14
N PHE A 463 5.79 12.63 -12.57
CA PHE A 463 6.05 11.41 -13.34
C PHE A 463 4.85 10.99 -14.21
N LYS A 464 3.60 11.19 -13.76
CA LYS A 464 2.42 10.89 -14.58
C LYS A 464 2.44 11.67 -15.91
N GLY A 465 3.02 12.87 -15.93
CA GLY A 465 3.30 13.64 -17.15
C GLY A 465 4.31 12.97 -18.08
N VAL A 466 5.40 12.48 -17.52
CA VAL A 466 6.44 11.75 -18.27
C VAL A 466 5.88 10.44 -18.85
N ALA A 467 5.05 9.73 -18.07
CA ALA A 467 4.31 8.56 -18.55
C ALA A 467 3.37 8.91 -19.72
N ALA A 468 2.63 10.02 -19.63
CA ALA A 468 1.78 10.49 -20.73
C ALA A 468 2.60 10.86 -21.99
N PHE A 469 3.76 11.50 -21.82
CA PHE A 469 4.69 11.80 -22.91
C PHE A 469 5.23 10.54 -23.59
N TRP A 470 5.65 9.52 -22.86
CA TRP A 470 6.10 8.25 -23.47
C TRP A 470 4.95 7.50 -24.12
N ALA A 471 3.75 7.50 -23.52
CA ALA A 471 2.55 6.91 -24.11
C ALA A 471 2.21 7.51 -25.49
N ARG A 472 2.45 8.82 -25.68
CA ARG A 472 2.30 9.49 -26.98
C ARG A 472 3.44 9.22 -27.95
N THR A 473 4.67 9.40 -27.48
CA THR A 473 5.83 9.58 -28.38
C THR A 473 6.61 8.30 -28.67
N GLY A 474 6.52 7.29 -27.80
CA GLY A 474 7.37 6.10 -27.90
C GLY A 474 8.87 6.39 -27.86
N ASN A 475 9.29 7.49 -27.22
CA ASN A 475 10.69 7.93 -27.18
C ASN A 475 11.55 7.01 -26.29
N ALA A 476 11.96 5.87 -26.85
CA ALA A 476 12.76 4.83 -26.19
C ALA A 476 14.03 5.41 -25.54
N LYS A 477 14.79 6.25 -26.26
CA LYS A 477 16.04 6.85 -25.74
C LYS A 477 15.84 7.70 -24.48
N SER A 478 14.72 8.43 -24.41
CA SER A 478 14.33 9.21 -23.24
C SER A 478 14.00 8.30 -22.05
N LEU A 479 13.31 7.19 -22.29
CA LEU A 479 12.99 6.18 -21.29
C LEU A 479 14.24 5.42 -20.81
N GLU A 480 15.11 4.97 -21.73
CA GLU A 480 16.39 4.32 -21.43
C GLU A 480 17.25 5.21 -20.52
N SER A 481 17.43 6.49 -20.89
CA SER A 481 18.20 7.47 -20.10
C SER A 481 17.64 7.65 -18.68
N TYR A 482 16.31 7.66 -18.54
CA TYR A 482 15.67 7.74 -17.23
C TYR A 482 15.85 6.45 -16.43
N LEU A 483 15.65 5.27 -17.04
CA LEU A 483 15.82 3.98 -16.39
C LEU A 483 17.27 3.72 -15.94
N ASP A 484 18.27 4.13 -16.72
CA ASP A 484 19.68 4.07 -16.32
C ASP A 484 19.96 4.97 -15.11
N ARG A 485 19.44 6.21 -15.14
CA ARG A 485 19.56 7.18 -14.05
C ARG A 485 18.88 6.73 -12.77
N VAL A 486 17.71 6.11 -12.88
CA VAL A 486 16.97 5.49 -11.78
C VAL A 486 17.76 4.31 -11.23
N SER A 487 18.20 3.38 -12.09
CA SER A 487 19.00 2.21 -11.71
C SER A 487 20.29 2.56 -10.97
N ALA A 488 20.94 3.66 -11.35
CA ALA A 488 22.14 4.17 -10.70
C ALA A 488 21.89 4.87 -9.35
N LYS A 489 20.65 5.26 -9.03
CA LYS A 489 20.31 6.15 -7.91
C LYS A 489 19.20 5.55 -7.06
N TRP A 490 19.64 4.74 -6.11
CA TRP A 490 18.79 4.09 -5.12
C TRP A 490 19.34 4.33 -3.71
N THR A 491 18.43 4.37 -2.74
CA THR A 491 18.77 4.29 -1.32
C THR A 491 18.55 2.87 -0.80
N PRO A 492 19.41 2.37 0.10
CA PRO A 492 19.17 1.11 0.79
C PRO A 492 17.96 1.27 1.72
N TYR A 493 16.84 0.64 1.38
CA TYR A 493 15.63 0.66 2.19
C TYR A 493 15.44 -0.66 2.97
N PRO A 494 15.01 -0.61 4.23
CA PRO A 494 14.80 -1.81 5.06
C PRO A 494 13.68 -2.70 4.52
N SER A 495 13.95 -4.00 4.39
CA SER A 495 12.98 -4.98 3.89
C SER A 495 12.99 -6.29 4.68
N LYS A 496 11.84 -6.96 4.61
CA LYS A 496 11.39 -8.28 5.12
C LYS A 496 12.46 -9.36 5.34
N ALA A 497 13.60 -9.33 4.66
CA ALA A 497 14.54 -10.44 4.55
C ALA A 497 15.93 -10.19 5.16
N THR A 498 16.13 -9.14 5.99
CA THR A 498 17.44 -8.62 6.47
C THR A 498 18.37 -8.09 5.37
N ASN A 499 17.95 -8.14 4.10
CA ASN A 499 18.59 -7.46 2.99
C ASN A 499 17.94 -6.08 2.80
N LEU A 500 18.78 -5.06 2.66
CA LEU A 500 18.37 -3.74 2.18
C LEU A 500 17.85 -3.91 0.75
N VAL A 501 16.56 -3.62 0.51
CA VAL A 501 16.06 -3.52 -0.87
C VAL A 501 16.48 -2.18 -1.45
N ARG A 502 16.59 -2.13 -2.77
CA ARG A 502 16.81 -0.87 -3.47
C ARG A 502 15.49 -0.14 -3.59
N MET A 503 15.39 1.02 -2.95
CA MET A 503 14.35 1.99 -3.23
C MET A 503 14.94 3.02 -4.18
N TYR A 504 14.34 3.15 -5.35
CA TYR A 504 14.91 3.91 -6.46
C TYR A 504 14.29 5.30 -6.55
N ASN A 505 15.10 6.30 -6.87
CA ASN A 505 14.71 7.71 -6.79
C ASN A 505 14.64 8.35 -8.18
N GLY A 506 13.50 8.96 -8.51
CA GLY A 506 13.30 9.72 -9.74
C GLY A 506 14.04 11.06 -9.81
N CYS A 507 14.50 11.60 -8.66
CA CYS A 507 15.23 12.87 -8.56
C CYS A 507 16.65 12.67 -7.98
N LYS A 508 17.39 13.76 -7.71
CA LYS A 508 18.76 13.73 -7.17
C LYS A 508 18.77 13.68 -5.65
N ASP A 509 17.95 14.51 -5.01
CA ASP A 509 17.97 14.78 -3.58
C ASP A 509 16.58 14.49 -2.99
N ASP A 510 16.48 13.48 -2.12
CA ASP A 510 15.20 13.08 -1.53
C ASP A 510 15.28 12.92 0.00
N PRO A 511 15.32 14.02 0.76
CA PRO A 511 15.37 14.01 2.22
C PRO A 511 14.06 13.55 2.89
N GLY A 512 13.03 13.16 2.12
CA GLY A 512 11.71 12.81 2.63
C GLY A 512 11.00 11.66 1.93
N GLY A 513 11.63 10.91 1.03
CA GLY A 513 10.99 9.84 0.25
C GLY A 513 9.96 10.31 -0.79
N LYS A 514 9.96 11.59 -1.19
CA LYS A 514 9.03 12.20 -2.15
C LYS A 514 9.30 11.83 -3.61
N CYS A 515 10.53 11.42 -3.91
CA CYS A 515 10.99 11.02 -5.24
C CYS A 515 11.10 9.50 -5.40
N ASN A 516 10.71 8.72 -4.39
CA ASN A 516 10.64 7.27 -4.46
C ASN A 516 9.71 6.85 -5.61
N ILE A 517 10.17 5.93 -6.45
CA ILE A 517 9.35 5.30 -7.49
C ILE A 517 8.54 4.18 -6.83
N ILE A 518 7.21 4.33 -6.79
CA ILE A 518 6.26 3.46 -6.09
C ILE A 518 5.50 2.55 -7.08
N ASP A 519 4.37 1.98 -6.65
CA ASP A 519 3.61 0.94 -7.37
C ASP A 519 3.16 1.39 -8.77
N GLU A 520 2.60 2.60 -8.86
CA GLU A 520 2.07 3.17 -10.10
C GLU A 520 3.18 3.45 -11.12
N GLU A 521 4.29 4.08 -10.73
CA GLU A 521 5.37 4.41 -11.65
C GLU A 521 6.11 3.15 -12.09
N TRP A 522 6.30 2.15 -11.21
CA TRP A 522 6.89 0.88 -11.62
C TRP A 522 6.03 0.10 -12.60
N ARG A 523 4.69 0.13 -12.46
CA ARG A 523 3.78 -0.38 -13.48
C ARG A 523 4.04 0.29 -14.82
N TRP A 524 4.09 1.62 -14.85
CA TRP A 524 4.29 2.38 -16.08
C TRP A 524 5.64 2.14 -16.73
N LEU A 525 6.73 2.19 -15.95
CA LEU A 525 8.08 1.92 -16.43
C LEU A 525 8.20 0.53 -17.03
N ASN A 526 7.64 -0.51 -16.39
CA ASN A 526 7.64 -1.87 -16.94
C ASN A 526 6.81 -1.97 -18.24
N ILE A 527 5.65 -1.33 -18.30
CA ILE A 527 4.81 -1.32 -19.52
C ILE A 527 5.57 -0.66 -20.68
N PHE A 528 6.14 0.54 -20.48
CA PHE A 528 6.86 1.24 -21.53
C PHE A 528 8.17 0.55 -21.92
N ALA A 529 8.92 0.02 -20.95
CA ALA A 529 10.19 -0.65 -21.22
C ALA A 529 10.00 -1.92 -22.05
N ASN A 530 8.95 -2.70 -21.78
CA ASN A 530 8.58 -3.84 -22.61
C ASN A 530 8.08 -3.39 -24.00
N ARG A 531 7.26 -2.32 -24.07
CA ARG A 531 6.69 -1.81 -25.34
C ARG A 531 7.73 -1.21 -26.28
N TYR A 532 8.78 -0.59 -25.74
CA TYR A 532 9.78 0.17 -26.51
C TYR A 532 11.18 -0.45 -26.50
N GLY A 533 11.34 -1.69 -26.01
CA GLY A 533 12.60 -2.43 -26.07
C GLY A 533 13.61 -2.12 -24.94
N ALA A 534 13.28 -1.22 -24.01
CA ALA A 534 14.15 -0.80 -22.90
C ALA A 534 14.09 -1.74 -21.67
N ALA A 535 13.50 -2.94 -21.77
CA ALA A 535 13.33 -3.87 -20.64
C ALA A 535 14.65 -4.29 -19.95
N SER A 536 15.79 -4.23 -20.67
CA SER A 536 17.14 -4.41 -20.10
C SER A 536 17.51 -3.36 -19.06
N HIS A 537 17.01 -2.13 -19.21
CA HIS A 537 17.31 -0.98 -18.34
C HIS A 537 16.45 -0.94 -17.07
N VAL A 538 15.37 -1.73 -17.00
CA VAL A 538 14.58 -1.87 -15.76
C VAL A 538 15.39 -2.70 -14.75
N PRO A 539 15.60 -2.21 -13.50
CA PRO A 539 16.29 -2.98 -12.47
C PRO A 539 15.65 -4.34 -12.25
N VAL A 540 16.47 -5.39 -12.11
CA VAL A 540 15.99 -6.77 -12.03
C VAL A 540 14.99 -6.99 -10.88
N ASP A 541 15.21 -6.35 -9.73
CA ASP A 541 14.34 -6.41 -8.55
C ASP A 541 13.12 -5.47 -8.62
N ALA A 542 12.92 -4.77 -9.73
CA ALA A 542 11.78 -3.91 -10.01
C ALA A 542 10.92 -4.40 -11.21
N ARG A 543 11.30 -5.53 -11.82
CA ARG A 543 10.53 -6.15 -12.93
C ARG A 543 9.25 -6.84 -12.45
N ASP A 544 9.33 -7.56 -11.33
CA ASP A 544 8.15 -8.06 -10.62
C ASP A 544 7.58 -6.98 -9.68
N TYR A 545 7.06 -5.91 -10.28
CA TYR A 545 6.45 -4.83 -9.51
C TYR A 545 5.17 -5.28 -8.81
N ILE A 546 4.42 -6.25 -9.37
CA ILE A 546 3.17 -6.74 -8.79
C ILE A 546 3.45 -7.53 -7.52
N GLY A 547 4.39 -8.49 -7.54
CA GLY A 547 4.79 -9.25 -6.36
C GLY A 547 5.44 -8.41 -5.27
N LYS A 548 6.06 -7.27 -5.63
CA LYS A 548 6.76 -6.36 -4.71
C LYS A 548 5.87 -5.26 -4.11
N PHE A 549 4.98 -4.67 -4.91
CA PHE A 549 4.22 -3.46 -4.56
C PHE A 549 2.70 -3.61 -4.60
N GLY A 550 2.15 -4.67 -5.22
CA GLY A 550 0.71 -4.95 -5.28
C GLY A 550 0.09 -4.71 -6.67
N ASP A 551 -1.25 -4.66 -6.72
CA ASP A 551 -2.01 -4.38 -7.95
C ASP A 551 -2.51 -2.92 -7.98
N PRO A 552 -1.76 -1.98 -8.59
CA PRO A 552 -2.18 -0.58 -8.72
C PRO A 552 -3.43 -0.39 -9.58
N VAL A 553 -3.82 -1.36 -10.44
CA VAL A 553 -5.09 -1.26 -11.19
C VAL A 553 -6.27 -1.58 -10.29
N GLY A 554 -6.12 -2.58 -9.40
CA GLY A 554 -7.09 -2.87 -8.34
C GLY A 554 -7.32 -1.70 -7.39
N MET A 555 -6.34 -0.82 -7.23
CA MET A 555 -6.47 0.42 -6.45
C MET A 555 -7.37 1.49 -7.08
N LEU A 556 -7.54 1.51 -8.40
CA LEU A 556 -8.13 2.68 -9.08
C LEU A 556 -9.57 2.99 -8.65
N PRO A 557 -10.51 2.03 -8.53
CA PRO A 557 -11.84 2.29 -7.99
C PRO A 557 -11.82 2.86 -6.57
N TRP A 558 -10.89 2.40 -5.73
CA TRP A 558 -10.72 2.89 -4.37
C TRP A 558 -10.18 4.31 -4.37
N LYS A 559 -9.07 4.58 -5.07
CA LYS A 559 -8.49 5.93 -5.21
C LYS A 559 -9.52 6.92 -5.79
N ALA A 560 -10.31 6.51 -6.78
CA ALA A 560 -11.41 7.32 -7.33
C ALA A 560 -12.53 7.62 -6.31
N MET A 561 -12.86 6.66 -5.44
CA MET A 561 -13.90 6.82 -4.42
C MET A 561 -13.42 7.63 -3.22
N ILE A 562 -12.20 7.38 -2.73
CA ILE A 562 -11.71 7.92 -1.45
C ILE A 562 -10.78 9.12 -1.59
N ASN A 563 -10.18 9.42 -2.73
CA ASN A 563 -9.38 10.65 -2.82
C ASN A 563 -10.28 11.88 -2.68
N LYS A 564 -9.81 12.92 -2.01
CA LYS A 564 -10.48 14.23 -1.98
C LYS A 564 -10.64 14.78 -3.40
N LEU A 565 -11.71 15.54 -3.63
CA LEU A 565 -11.97 16.14 -4.92
C LEU A 565 -10.96 17.26 -5.23
N GLY A 566 -10.80 17.57 -6.51
CA GLY A 566 -9.67 18.36 -6.99
C GLY A 566 -8.43 17.51 -7.20
N TYR A 567 -7.26 17.96 -6.73
CA TYR A 567 -5.97 17.52 -7.27
C TYR A 567 -5.72 16.01 -7.07
N ARG A 568 -6.05 15.46 -5.88
CA ARG A 568 -5.90 14.02 -5.62
C ARG A 568 -6.83 13.15 -6.47
N ALA A 569 -8.05 13.60 -6.77
CA ALA A 569 -8.93 12.92 -7.73
C ALA A 569 -8.45 13.10 -9.18
N HIS A 570 -7.88 14.25 -9.52
CA HIS A 570 -7.27 14.51 -10.83
C HIS A 570 -6.10 13.56 -11.14
N LEU A 571 -5.23 13.27 -10.18
CA LEU A 571 -4.14 12.30 -10.35
C LEU A 571 -4.62 10.88 -10.69
N VAL A 572 -5.80 10.50 -10.23
CA VAL A 572 -6.48 9.23 -10.59
C VAL A 572 -7.04 9.32 -12.01
N ALA A 573 -7.69 10.44 -12.35
CA ALA A 573 -8.18 10.71 -13.70
C ALA A 573 -7.06 10.65 -14.75
N VAL A 574 -5.88 11.19 -14.43
CA VAL A 574 -4.68 11.13 -15.28
C VAL A 574 -4.20 9.68 -15.48
N GLU A 575 -4.20 8.85 -14.45
CA GLU A 575 -3.79 7.45 -14.59
C GLU A 575 -4.78 6.63 -15.43
N ILE A 576 -6.08 6.85 -15.25
CA ILE A 576 -7.14 6.27 -16.09
C ILE A 576 -6.94 6.71 -17.54
N TYR A 577 -6.69 8.00 -17.78
CA TYR A 577 -6.45 8.57 -19.11
C TYR A 577 -5.27 7.92 -19.83
N ILE A 578 -4.11 7.83 -19.16
CA ILE A 578 -2.90 7.17 -19.68
C ILE A 578 -3.19 5.70 -19.97
N SER A 579 -3.86 4.98 -19.05
CA SER A 579 -4.23 3.58 -19.23
C SER A 579 -5.09 3.37 -20.48
N LYS A 580 -6.14 4.19 -20.65
CA LYS A 580 -7.06 4.10 -21.80
C LYS A 580 -6.36 4.43 -23.11
N LYS A 581 -5.54 5.50 -23.16
CA LYS A 581 -4.76 5.87 -24.37
C LYS A 581 -3.72 4.81 -24.75
N LEU A 582 -3.25 3.98 -23.80
CA LEU A 582 -2.35 2.86 -24.08
C LEU A 582 -3.04 1.60 -24.61
N GLY A 583 -4.37 1.54 -24.60
CA GLY A 583 -5.16 0.36 -24.96
C GLY A 583 -5.27 -0.66 -23.82
N ILE A 584 -5.16 -0.23 -22.56
CA ILE A 584 -5.33 -1.12 -21.40
C ILE A 584 -6.83 -1.24 -21.09
N HIS A 585 -7.37 -2.42 -21.38
CA HIS A 585 -8.77 -2.76 -21.13
C HIS A 585 -8.88 -3.57 -19.83
N ASP A 586 -9.17 -2.88 -18.71
CA ASP A 586 -9.49 -3.51 -17.42
C ASP A 586 -10.80 -2.88 -16.89
N PRO A 587 -11.85 -3.66 -16.59
CA PRO A 587 -13.14 -3.12 -16.12
C PRO A 587 -13.03 -2.23 -14.87
N ARG A 588 -11.98 -2.40 -14.06
CA ARG A 588 -11.74 -1.60 -12.85
C ARG A 588 -11.31 -0.16 -13.20
N ILE A 589 -10.66 0.04 -14.35
CA ILE A 589 -10.35 1.37 -14.89
C ILE A 589 -11.64 2.08 -15.31
N ASP A 590 -12.59 1.37 -15.91
CA ASP A 590 -13.89 1.92 -16.28
C ASP A 590 -14.73 2.25 -15.03
N VAL A 591 -14.81 1.33 -14.05
CA VAL A 591 -15.49 1.61 -12.76
C VAL A 591 -14.87 2.81 -12.04
N ALA A 592 -13.54 2.99 -12.07
CA ALA A 592 -12.89 4.16 -11.50
C ALA A 592 -13.29 5.46 -12.23
N ALA A 593 -13.39 5.43 -13.56
CA ALA A 593 -13.86 6.57 -14.35
C ALA A 593 -15.33 6.93 -14.04
N GLU A 594 -16.20 5.92 -13.94
CA GLU A 594 -17.60 6.09 -13.53
C GLU A 594 -17.72 6.71 -12.13
N ILE A 595 -16.89 6.28 -11.17
CA ILE A 595 -16.87 6.85 -9.82
C ILE A 595 -16.48 8.33 -9.85
N LEU A 596 -15.44 8.71 -10.61
CA LEU A 596 -15.04 10.11 -10.77
C LEU A 596 -16.15 10.95 -11.42
N ALA A 597 -16.77 10.45 -12.49
CA ALA A 597 -17.89 11.11 -13.16
C ALA A 597 -19.15 11.21 -12.27
N GLY A 598 -19.35 10.25 -11.37
CA GLY A 598 -20.44 10.28 -10.38
C GLY A 598 -20.22 11.27 -9.24
N ARG A 599 -18.97 11.47 -8.81
CA ARG A 599 -18.62 12.45 -7.76
C ARG A 599 -18.50 13.89 -8.27
N GLN A 600 -18.10 14.09 -9.54
CA GLN A 600 -18.08 15.41 -10.19
C GLN A 600 -18.68 15.34 -11.60
N PRO A 601 -20.01 15.27 -11.73
CA PRO A 601 -20.71 15.10 -13.03
C PRO A 601 -20.56 16.27 -14.00
N ASP A 602 -20.08 17.42 -13.51
CA ASP A 602 -19.85 18.62 -14.31
C ASP A 602 -18.36 18.84 -14.65
N ASN A 603 -17.43 18.04 -14.10
CA ASN A 603 -16.02 18.09 -14.49
C ASN A 603 -15.86 17.39 -15.86
N PRO A 604 -15.58 18.13 -16.95
CA PRO A 604 -15.60 17.57 -18.30
C PRO A 604 -14.52 16.50 -18.51
N PHE A 605 -13.38 16.59 -17.80
CA PHE A 605 -12.33 15.57 -17.90
C PHE A 605 -12.78 14.25 -17.27
N PHE A 606 -13.41 14.28 -16.10
CA PHE A 606 -13.86 13.07 -15.43
C PHE A 606 -15.00 12.40 -16.22
N LEU A 607 -15.95 13.20 -16.75
CA LEU A 607 -17.01 12.67 -17.60
C LEU A 607 -16.48 12.13 -18.94
N PHE A 608 -15.47 12.76 -19.54
CA PHE A 608 -14.79 12.24 -20.73
C PHE A 608 -14.19 10.85 -20.50
N LEU A 609 -13.62 10.58 -19.33
CA LEU A 609 -13.06 9.26 -19.03
C LEU A 609 -14.13 8.18 -18.94
N ALA A 610 -15.35 8.53 -18.52
CA ALA A 610 -16.48 7.60 -18.43
C ALA A 610 -17.29 7.48 -19.72
N ARG A 611 -17.29 8.51 -20.60
CA ARG A 611 -18.19 8.60 -21.77
C ARG A 611 -17.51 8.76 -23.12
N GLY A 612 -16.23 9.12 -23.16
CA GLY A 612 -15.51 9.45 -24.39
C GLY A 612 -16.07 10.71 -25.06
N LYS A 613 -16.25 10.65 -26.38
CA LYS A 613 -16.71 11.76 -27.24
C LYS A 613 -18.22 12.00 -27.14
N ASP A 614 -18.69 12.36 -25.96
CA ASP A 614 -20.11 12.56 -25.63
C ASP A 614 -20.54 14.04 -25.79
N ALA A 615 -21.77 14.28 -26.24
CA ALA A 615 -22.30 15.63 -26.41
C ALA A 615 -22.39 16.43 -25.10
N ARG A 616 -22.69 15.77 -23.97
CA ARG A 616 -22.67 16.43 -22.64
C ARG A 616 -21.26 16.88 -22.27
N VAL A 617 -20.23 16.09 -22.58
CA VAL A 617 -18.83 16.48 -22.37
C VAL A 617 -18.48 17.69 -23.24
N ALA A 618 -18.85 17.66 -24.53
CA ALA A 618 -18.63 18.78 -25.45
C ALA A 618 -19.39 20.07 -25.05
N GLN A 619 -20.56 19.93 -24.43
CA GLN A 619 -21.33 21.04 -23.87
C GLN A 619 -20.64 21.63 -22.63
N LEU A 620 -20.20 20.79 -21.68
CA LEU A 620 -19.47 21.23 -20.49
C LEU A 620 -18.14 21.93 -20.85
N VAL A 621 -17.42 21.41 -21.84
CA VAL A 621 -16.22 22.07 -22.40
C VAL A 621 -16.60 23.44 -22.95
N ARG A 622 -17.59 23.56 -23.84
CA ARG A 622 -18.04 24.87 -24.37
C ARG A 622 -18.51 25.85 -23.30
N GLN A 623 -19.16 25.37 -22.24
CA GLN A 623 -19.64 26.20 -21.13
C GLN A 623 -18.50 26.77 -20.28
N LYS A 624 -17.42 25.99 -20.06
CA LYS A 624 -16.33 26.33 -19.14
C LYS A 624 -15.12 26.95 -19.85
N CYS A 625 -14.88 26.57 -21.10
CA CYS A 625 -13.80 27.08 -21.94
C CYS A 625 -14.22 28.33 -22.70
N VAL A 626 -14.49 29.40 -21.95
CA VAL A 626 -14.83 30.71 -22.52
C VAL A 626 -13.54 31.47 -22.90
N VAL A 627 -13.46 31.90 -24.15
CA VAL A 627 -12.37 32.73 -24.68
C VAL A 627 -12.53 34.16 -24.17
N ASP A 628 -11.91 34.46 -23.04
CA ASP A 628 -11.82 35.80 -22.47
C ASP A 628 -10.43 36.42 -22.71
N THR A 629 -10.38 37.42 -23.57
CA THR A 629 -9.14 38.14 -23.90
C THR A 629 -8.78 39.26 -22.92
N GLY A 630 -9.70 39.63 -22.02
CA GLY A 630 -9.50 40.60 -20.92
C GLY A 630 -9.12 39.95 -19.58
N LYS A 631 -9.16 38.62 -19.49
CA LYS A 631 -8.81 37.84 -18.29
C LYS A 631 -7.43 38.24 -17.74
N SER A 632 -7.39 38.65 -16.48
CA SER A 632 -6.17 39.04 -15.76
C SER A 632 -5.38 37.85 -15.22
N GLU A 633 -6.07 36.82 -14.70
CA GLU A 633 -5.48 35.67 -14.01
C GLU A 633 -5.57 34.38 -14.83
N TRP A 634 -4.45 33.68 -14.98
CA TRP A 634 -4.33 32.47 -15.79
C TRP A 634 -3.56 31.41 -15.01
N ASN A 635 -4.06 31.04 -13.83
CA ASN A 635 -3.31 30.26 -12.82
C ASN A 635 -3.91 28.89 -12.48
N GLN A 636 -4.98 28.46 -13.14
CA GLN A 636 -5.58 27.15 -12.89
C GLN A 636 -5.46 26.22 -14.10
N TRP A 637 -5.10 24.96 -13.85
CA TRP A 637 -5.50 23.86 -14.72
C TRP A 637 -6.87 23.42 -14.22
N SER A 638 -7.96 23.84 -14.87
CA SER A 638 -9.26 23.88 -14.19
C SER A 638 -9.83 22.50 -13.84
N TRP A 639 -9.39 21.45 -14.55
CA TRP A 639 -9.78 20.05 -14.29
C TRP A 639 -9.01 19.40 -13.12
N GLU A 640 -8.07 20.15 -12.49
CA GLU A 640 -7.36 19.74 -11.26
C GLU A 640 -8.09 20.19 -9.98
N ARG A 641 -9.15 21.01 -10.08
CA ARG A 641 -9.79 21.65 -8.93
C ARG A 641 -11.18 21.07 -8.64
N ALA A 642 -11.64 21.28 -7.41
CA ALA A 642 -13.03 21.03 -7.06
C ALA A 642 -13.95 22.07 -7.72
N GLU A 643 -15.13 21.63 -8.17
CA GLU A 643 -16.11 22.48 -8.87
C GLU A 643 -16.55 23.72 -8.07
N SER A 644 -16.57 23.60 -6.73
CA SER A 644 -16.86 24.69 -5.79
C SER A 644 -15.99 25.94 -5.98
N GLY A 645 -14.74 25.77 -6.44
CA GLY A 645 -13.81 26.87 -6.71
C GLY A 645 -14.02 27.58 -8.06
N GLN A 646 -14.90 27.07 -8.94
CA GLN A 646 -15.15 27.61 -10.29
C GLN A 646 -13.86 27.90 -11.09
N ALA A 647 -12.84 27.05 -10.93
CA ALA A 647 -11.48 27.28 -11.42
C ALA A 647 -11.36 27.50 -12.95
N TRP A 648 -12.37 27.11 -13.72
CA TRP A 648 -12.49 27.41 -15.16
C TRP A 648 -12.48 28.92 -15.47
N LYS A 649 -12.95 29.76 -14.55
CA LYS A 649 -12.85 31.23 -14.67
C LYS A 649 -11.40 31.72 -14.71
N GLN A 650 -10.49 31.03 -14.03
CA GLN A 650 -9.05 31.30 -13.99
C GLN A 650 -8.23 30.29 -14.83
N SER A 651 -8.90 29.53 -15.71
CA SER A 651 -8.27 28.57 -16.64
C SER A 651 -7.10 29.22 -17.39
N MET A 652 -5.98 28.50 -17.44
CA MET A 652 -4.79 28.85 -18.23
C MET A 652 -4.98 28.65 -19.74
N GLY A 653 -6.14 28.16 -20.19
CA GLY A 653 -6.53 27.93 -21.58
C GLY A 653 -5.93 26.67 -22.21
N TRP A 654 -4.72 26.29 -21.80
CA TRP A 654 -4.08 25.02 -22.20
C TRP A 654 -4.87 23.78 -21.76
N ASP A 655 -5.49 23.83 -20.59
CA ASP A 655 -6.40 22.81 -20.08
C ASP A 655 -7.66 22.68 -20.97
N CYS A 656 -8.13 23.78 -21.56
CA CYS A 656 -9.18 23.77 -22.56
C CYS A 656 -8.73 23.16 -23.89
N ILE A 657 -7.54 23.49 -24.40
CA ILE A 657 -6.95 22.86 -25.59
C ILE A 657 -6.84 21.34 -25.40
N PHE A 658 -6.35 20.89 -24.24
CA PHE A 658 -6.27 19.48 -23.86
C PHE A 658 -7.62 18.75 -23.99
N MET A 659 -8.71 19.34 -23.49
CA MET A 659 -10.04 18.74 -23.60
C MET A 659 -10.62 18.79 -25.00
N ILE A 660 -10.44 19.91 -25.72
CA ILE A 660 -10.94 20.07 -27.07
C ILE A 660 -10.26 19.08 -28.03
N ASN A 661 -8.93 18.95 -27.97
CA ASN A 661 -8.20 17.97 -28.78
C ASN A 661 -8.68 16.54 -28.51
N ASN A 662 -8.89 16.15 -27.24
CA ASN A 662 -9.40 14.82 -26.88
C ASN A 662 -10.81 14.49 -27.39
N LEU A 663 -11.64 15.51 -27.64
CA LEU A 663 -12.96 15.32 -28.24
C LEU A 663 -12.92 15.27 -29.77
N LEU A 664 -11.85 15.78 -30.39
CA LEU A 664 -11.63 15.76 -31.83
C LEU A 664 -10.87 14.50 -32.28
N ASP A 665 -9.77 14.14 -31.61
CA ASP A 665 -8.89 12.96 -31.85
C ASP A 665 -9.60 11.60 -31.67
#